data_AF-A0A813SWG6-F1
#
_entry.id   AF-A0A813SWG6-F1
#
_cell.length_a   1.000
_cell.length_b   1.000
_cell.length_c   1.000
_cell.angle_alpha   90.00
_cell.angle_beta   90.00
_cell.angle_gamma   90.00
#
_symmetry.space_group_name_H-M   'P 1'
#
loop_
_entity.id
_entity.type
_entity.pdbx_description
1 polymer ?
#
loop_
_entity_poly.entity_id
_entity_poly.type
_entity_poly.pdbx_seq_one_letter_code
_entity_poly.pdbx_strand_id
1 'polypeptide(L)'
;MAKAYDYLFKLLLIGDSGVGKTCVLLRFCDSAFSTTFISTIGIDFKIRTIDLDGRKIKLQIWDTAGQERFKTITTAYYRGAMGIMLVYDITSEKSFDNIKNWIRNIEEHASAEVERMLIGNKCDMQDKRQVSREKGEHLAMEYGIKFMETSAKGNINVDEAFLSLAKDIKAKIDKKAGTDQTGNRVISGGIRPKQDSNKKPGKELHQTMVLKVGLGDIDDLSTLNVLDEESLLRELRARYKKGVIYTYIGDVLIAINPFKQLNIYEKQQHDLYKYVQCRHQLTPHIFWIADQAYRKLCLAKRSQCIAVSGESGAGKTESTKLMVSHIIHCSGDAGDRELQNRIIETSPLLEAFGNAQTCMNQNSSRFGKYLQLNFTDAGRIIGAKVYHYLLEKSRVVQHGPGERTFHFFYYLFAGLEKETLEYFYLDDPETYRVLKDPCGGKVFPSRSDFKHCRQMFNTQKEIMRRVGFTDDDINMVFTILSAILHLTNIQFSHDDETDGVYIEDEYPLEVVCTLLALDQEILTMALISTFSITKGERVISLKNFDQANDCRDALAKALYERLFSWIVKQTNTLLQPNRRRNQTDNNIYRTCSILDMSGFENFQVNSFEQLCINVANEHLQYYFNEHIFLQEEQDYGTEGVSWEKVEFQNNEDLIELFMGPLGIFALLDEETRFPKANDESLVQKFHSHCKNHPRYIRPRGNETAFGIHHYAGKVVYDARGFLEKNRDNLSANLMECMEKSGIELIGYLFTISDDTTSISDTLLSSTSPFGMISKPKTISVYPTRRPKSFDADYAKENLSQKAAKSLRQESRPYKTNTIQKERFSQHTVAVHFKNSLAELLDKMKDAEPSFVSLKC
;
A
#
# COMPACT_ATOMS: atom_id res chain seq x y z
N MET A 1 11.80 -40.40 -18.32
CA MET A 1 12.68 -39.69 -19.29
C MET A 1 14.12 -39.92 -18.87
N ALA A 2 15.01 -40.24 -19.80
CA ALA A 2 16.43 -40.48 -19.51
C ALA A 2 17.06 -39.23 -18.85
N LYS A 3 17.95 -39.43 -17.86
CA LYS A 3 18.71 -38.32 -17.24
C LYS A 3 19.36 -37.48 -18.35
N ALA A 4 19.16 -36.16 -18.31
CA ALA A 4 19.67 -35.24 -19.34
C ALA A 4 21.20 -35.07 -19.32
N TYR A 5 21.83 -35.50 -18.23
CA TYR A 5 23.27 -35.54 -18.02
C TYR A 5 23.60 -36.63 -16.99
N ASP A 6 24.79 -37.21 -17.10
CA ASP A 6 25.32 -38.24 -16.21
C ASP A 6 26.01 -37.63 -14.99
N TYR A 7 26.65 -36.46 -15.15
CA TYR A 7 27.40 -35.77 -14.11
C TYR A 7 27.10 -34.26 -14.09
N LEU A 8 27.11 -33.66 -12.89
CA LEU A 8 26.99 -32.22 -12.67
C LEU A 8 28.27 -31.72 -11.99
N PHE A 9 29.04 -30.84 -12.62
CA PHE A 9 30.26 -30.28 -12.05
C PHE A 9 30.10 -28.79 -11.79
N LYS A 10 30.43 -28.37 -10.56
CA LYS A 10 30.54 -26.96 -10.18
C LYS A 10 31.97 -26.49 -10.38
N LEU A 11 32.18 -25.55 -11.30
CA LEU A 11 33.47 -24.93 -11.61
C LEU A 11 33.46 -23.46 -11.17
N LEU A 12 34.60 -22.97 -10.69
CA LEU A 12 34.77 -21.56 -10.29
C LEU A 12 35.97 -20.96 -11.03
N LEU A 13 35.78 -19.80 -11.66
CA LEU A 13 36.85 -19.01 -12.29
C LEU A 13 37.29 -17.93 -11.32
N ILE A 14 38.58 -17.90 -10.97
CA ILE A 14 39.16 -16.89 -10.07
C ILE A 14 40.42 -16.27 -10.67
N GLY A 15 40.78 -15.09 -10.19
CA GLY A 15 41.92 -14.30 -10.68
C GLY A 15 41.61 -12.80 -10.64
N ASP A 16 42.63 -11.98 -10.86
CA ASP A 16 42.52 -10.51 -10.77
C ASP A 16 41.49 -9.92 -11.74
N SER A 17 41.09 -8.67 -11.48
CA SER A 17 40.23 -7.92 -12.40
C SER A 17 40.96 -7.69 -13.72
N GLY A 18 40.26 -7.81 -14.85
CA GLY A 18 40.85 -7.54 -16.17
C GLY A 18 41.69 -8.65 -16.81
N VAL A 19 41.88 -9.78 -16.12
CA VAL A 19 42.63 -10.93 -16.68
C VAL A 19 41.85 -11.68 -17.77
N GLY A 20 40.55 -11.41 -17.91
CA GLY A 20 39.70 -11.94 -18.98
C GLY A 20 38.91 -13.21 -18.63
N LYS A 21 38.63 -13.46 -17.35
CA LYS A 21 37.80 -14.60 -16.87
C LYS A 21 36.44 -14.66 -17.55
N THR A 22 35.69 -13.56 -17.54
CA THR A 22 34.40 -13.42 -18.22
C THR A 22 34.51 -13.65 -19.73
N CYS A 23 35.58 -13.17 -20.37
CA CYS A 23 35.80 -13.39 -21.80
C CYS A 23 36.09 -14.86 -22.12
N VAL A 24 36.86 -15.55 -21.28
CA VAL A 24 37.14 -16.98 -21.39
C VAL A 24 35.84 -17.78 -21.21
N LEU A 25 35.00 -17.40 -20.23
CA LEU A 25 33.69 -18.03 -20.00
C LEU A 25 32.73 -17.81 -21.17
N LEU A 26 32.59 -16.57 -21.64
CA LEU A 26 31.74 -16.24 -22.80
C LEU A 26 32.20 -16.95 -24.06
N ARG A 27 33.51 -17.05 -24.29
CA ARG A 27 34.04 -17.78 -25.43
C ARG A 27 33.69 -19.27 -25.34
N PHE A 28 33.83 -19.87 -24.16
CA PHE A 28 33.46 -21.26 -23.93
C PHE A 28 31.95 -21.49 -24.10
N CYS A 29 31.10 -20.72 -23.43
CA CYS A 29 29.65 -20.97 -23.42
C CYS A 29 28.97 -20.57 -24.73
N ASP A 30 29.31 -19.40 -25.27
CA ASP A 30 28.51 -18.73 -26.29
C ASP A 30 29.29 -18.54 -27.61
N SER A 31 30.54 -19.02 -27.69
CA SER A 31 31.46 -18.78 -28.83
C SER A 31 31.61 -17.29 -29.18
N ALA A 32 31.37 -16.40 -28.21
CA ALA A 32 31.37 -14.95 -28.37
C ALA A 32 32.59 -14.30 -27.70
N PHE A 33 32.96 -13.10 -28.16
CA PHE A 33 34.00 -12.29 -27.55
C PHE A 33 33.66 -10.80 -27.69
N SER A 34 33.81 -10.06 -26.59
CA SER A 34 33.62 -8.61 -26.56
C SER A 34 34.97 -7.91 -26.42
N THR A 35 35.21 -6.88 -27.23
CA THR A 35 36.38 -6.00 -27.12
C THR A 35 36.19 -4.90 -26.09
N THR A 36 34.94 -4.64 -25.66
CA THR A 36 34.62 -3.60 -24.67
C THR A 36 34.91 -4.14 -23.28
N PHE A 37 35.85 -3.51 -22.59
CA PHE A 37 36.16 -3.86 -21.20
C PHE A 37 35.06 -3.34 -20.27
N ILE A 38 34.26 -4.26 -19.75
CA ILE A 38 33.28 -4.00 -18.69
C ILE A 38 33.73 -4.81 -17.48
N SER A 39 33.88 -4.17 -16.32
CA SER A 39 34.19 -4.88 -15.09
C SER A 39 33.00 -5.73 -14.65
N THR A 40 33.21 -7.02 -14.37
CA THR A 40 32.19 -7.90 -13.81
C THR A 40 31.75 -7.37 -12.44
N ILE A 41 30.50 -6.94 -12.34
CA ILE A 41 29.88 -6.51 -11.07
C ILE A 41 29.28 -7.78 -10.43
N GLY A 42 29.79 -8.18 -9.27
CA GLY A 42 29.33 -9.39 -8.56
C GLY A 42 29.88 -10.70 -9.12
N ILE A 43 29.06 -11.76 -9.11
CA ILE A 43 29.43 -13.10 -9.61
C ILE A 43 28.41 -13.51 -10.66
N ASP A 44 28.89 -13.86 -11.86
CA ASP A 44 28.06 -14.33 -12.98
C ASP A 44 28.05 -15.86 -13.05
N PHE A 45 27.01 -16.43 -13.65
CA PHE A 45 26.77 -17.88 -13.67
C PHE A 45 26.33 -18.36 -15.05
N LYS A 46 27.07 -19.30 -15.61
CA LYS A 46 26.76 -19.94 -16.90
C LYS A 46 26.71 -21.46 -16.77
N ILE A 47 25.88 -22.08 -17.62
CA ILE A 47 25.78 -23.53 -17.72
C ILE A 47 26.13 -23.95 -19.14
N ARG A 48 27.02 -24.92 -19.28
CA ARG A 48 27.28 -25.62 -20.55
C ARG A 48 27.25 -27.12 -20.34
N THR A 49 26.57 -27.85 -21.23
CA THR A 49 26.61 -29.31 -21.23
C THR A 49 27.62 -29.77 -22.27
N ILE A 50 28.57 -30.59 -21.86
CA ILE A 50 29.60 -31.20 -22.72
C ILE A 50 29.40 -32.72 -22.76
N ASP A 51 29.92 -33.38 -23.79
CA ASP A 51 30.00 -34.84 -23.85
C ASP A 51 31.46 -35.26 -23.60
N LEU A 52 31.68 -36.15 -22.62
CA LEU A 52 33.01 -36.61 -22.24
C LEU A 52 33.00 -38.12 -21.95
N ASP A 53 33.69 -38.87 -22.80
CA ASP A 53 33.72 -40.34 -22.88
C ASP A 53 32.31 -40.97 -22.91
N GLY A 54 31.44 -40.44 -23.77
CA GLY A 54 30.06 -40.92 -23.97
C GLY A 54 29.12 -40.63 -22.80
N ARG A 55 29.53 -39.75 -21.88
CA ARG A 55 28.72 -39.27 -20.76
C ARG A 55 28.51 -37.77 -20.87
N LYS A 56 27.27 -37.34 -20.71
CA LYS A 56 26.89 -35.92 -20.72
C LYS A 56 27.22 -35.29 -19.37
N ILE A 57 28.09 -34.30 -19.36
CA ILE A 57 28.47 -33.57 -18.15
C ILE A 57 27.91 -32.17 -18.23
N LYS A 58 27.12 -31.78 -17.23
CA LYS A 58 26.62 -30.42 -17.07
C LYS A 58 27.61 -29.63 -16.23
N LEU A 59 28.28 -28.65 -16.83
CA LEU A 59 29.17 -27.72 -16.14
C LEU A 59 28.39 -26.51 -15.67
N GLN A 60 28.47 -26.22 -14.38
CA GLN A 60 27.97 -25.03 -13.71
C GLN A 60 29.16 -24.13 -13.38
N ILE A 61 29.36 -23.07 -14.14
CA ILE A 61 30.57 -22.27 -14.11
C ILE A 61 30.24 -20.91 -13.50
N TRP A 62 30.92 -20.59 -12.40
CA TRP A 62 30.78 -19.34 -11.66
C TRP A 62 31.97 -18.44 -12.01
N ASP A 63 31.70 -17.25 -12.54
CA ASP A 63 32.71 -16.23 -12.86
C ASP A 63 32.73 -15.15 -11.79
N THR A 64 33.89 -14.92 -11.18
CA THR A 64 34.00 -13.97 -10.07
C THR A 64 34.49 -12.59 -10.50
N ALA A 65 33.95 -11.54 -9.87
CA ALA A 65 34.56 -10.21 -9.93
C ALA A 65 36.00 -10.29 -9.39
N GLY A 66 36.96 -9.83 -10.19
CA GLY A 66 38.38 -9.89 -9.82
C GLY A 66 38.83 -8.75 -8.89
N GLN A 67 37.92 -8.01 -8.27
CA GLN A 67 38.28 -7.00 -7.27
C GLN A 67 38.53 -7.66 -5.91
N GLU A 68 39.79 -7.63 -5.50
CA GLU A 68 40.36 -8.16 -4.26
C GLU A 68 39.75 -7.59 -2.96
N ARG A 69 38.83 -6.62 -3.05
CA ARG A 69 38.17 -5.95 -1.92
C ARG A 69 36.93 -6.67 -1.38
N PHE A 70 36.41 -7.70 -2.08
CA PHE A 70 35.20 -8.45 -1.67
C PHE A 70 35.50 -9.90 -1.22
N LYS A 71 36.55 -10.10 -0.41
CA LYS A 71 36.98 -11.43 0.06
C LYS A 71 35.83 -12.26 0.67
N THR A 72 34.91 -11.64 1.40
CA THR A 72 33.77 -12.30 2.07
C THR A 72 32.74 -12.90 1.11
N ILE A 73 32.54 -12.33 -0.09
CA ILE A 73 31.56 -12.83 -1.06
C ILE A 73 32.10 -14.08 -1.76
N THR A 74 33.40 -14.11 -2.08
CA THR A 74 34.05 -15.22 -2.79
C THR A 74 34.14 -16.48 -1.94
N THR A 75 34.27 -16.36 -0.61
CA THR A 75 34.42 -17.52 0.30
C THR A 75 33.24 -18.50 0.24
N ALA A 76 32.01 -17.99 0.10
CA ALA A 76 30.80 -18.80 0.01
C ALA A 76 30.78 -19.72 -1.23
N TYR A 77 31.43 -19.33 -2.33
CA TYR A 77 31.38 -20.05 -3.60
C TYR A 77 32.39 -21.20 -3.70
N TYR A 78 33.47 -21.16 -2.91
CA TYR A 78 34.38 -22.31 -2.77
C TYR A 78 33.66 -23.54 -2.22
N ARG A 79 32.58 -23.36 -1.45
CA ARG A 79 31.80 -24.47 -0.90
C ARG A 79 31.14 -25.28 -2.02
N GLY A 80 31.49 -26.56 -2.10
CA GLY A 80 30.98 -27.49 -3.11
C GLY A 80 31.54 -27.29 -4.52
N ALA A 81 32.55 -26.42 -4.71
CA ALA A 81 33.28 -26.35 -5.97
C ALA A 81 34.04 -27.67 -6.19
N MET A 82 33.93 -28.22 -7.40
CA MET A 82 34.57 -29.47 -7.81
C MET A 82 35.83 -29.20 -8.65
N GLY A 83 35.86 -28.06 -9.35
CA GLY A 83 37.04 -27.56 -10.04
C GLY A 83 37.19 -26.04 -9.91
N ILE A 84 38.43 -25.56 -9.89
CA ILE A 84 38.77 -24.13 -9.85
C ILE A 84 39.79 -23.82 -10.95
N MET A 85 39.49 -22.79 -11.73
CA MET A 85 40.35 -22.28 -12.81
C MET A 85 40.94 -20.94 -12.36
N LEU A 86 42.26 -20.90 -12.15
CA LEU A 86 43.01 -19.71 -11.79
C LEU A 86 43.50 -19.02 -13.06
N VAL A 87 43.04 -17.80 -13.32
CA VAL A 87 43.34 -17.08 -14.56
C VAL A 87 44.22 -15.87 -14.25
N TYR A 88 45.33 -15.75 -14.95
CA TYR A 88 46.14 -14.53 -15.01
C TYR A 88 46.29 -14.05 -16.47
N ASP A 89 46.74 -12.82 -16.64
CA ASP A 89 47.02 -12.21 -17.94
C ASP A 89 48.52 -12.31 -18.24
N ILE A 90 48.92 -12.94 -19.35
CA ILE A 90 50.33 -13.08 -19.72
C ILE A 90 51.03 -11.74 -19.98
N THR A 91 50.26 -10.67 -20.21
CA THR A 91 50.74 -9.29 -20.42
C THR A 91 50.85 -8.50 -19.12
N SER A 92 50.55 -9.11 -17.97
CA SER A 92 50.62 -8.46 -16.65
C SER A 92 51.34 -9.33 -15.63
N GLU A 93 52.61 -9.01 -15.33
CA GLU A 93 53.39 -9.71 -14.31
C GLU A 93 52.73 -9.65 -12.92
N LYS A 94 52.10 -8.51 -12.58
CA LYS A 94 51.32 -8.33 -11.34
C LYS A 94 50.21 -9.36 -11.19
N SER A 95 49.46 -9.64 -12.26
CA SER A 95 48.36 -10.61 -12.21
C SER A 95 48.84 -12.05 -11.98
N PHE A 96 50.07 -12.35 -12.42
CA PHE A 96 50.73 -13.63 -12.21
C PHE A 96 51.25 -13.76 -10.78
N ASP A 97 51.89 -12.72 -10.23
CA ASP A 97 52.38 -12.73 -8.84
C ASP A 97 51.23 -12.92 -7.84
N ASN A 98 50.05 -12.36 -8.14
CA ASN A 98 48.86 -12.49 -7.31
C ASN A 98 48.25 -13.91 -7.30
N ILE A 99 48.64 -14.81 -8.22
CA ILE A 99 48.17 -16.20 -8.22
C ILE A 99 48.50 -16.91 -6.90
N LYS A 100 49.64 -16.60 -6.28
CA LYS A 100 50.01 -17.19 -4.97
C LYS A 100 49.00 -16.85 -3.88
N ASN A 101 48.44 -15.64 -3.90
CA ASN A 101 47.39 -15.22 -2.98
C ASN A 101 46.07 -15.95 -3.27
N TRP A 102 45.73 -16.15 -4.55
CA TRP A 102 44.54 -16.90 -4.95
C TRP A 102 44.62 -18.37 -4.55
N ILE A 103 45.80 -19.01 -4.68
CA ILE A 103 46.02 -20.39 -4.23
C ILE A 103 45.84 -20.50 -2.71
N ARG A 104 46.41 -19.57 -1.94
CA ARG A 104 46.22 -19.54 -0.48
C ARG A 104 44.74 -19.45 -0.10
N ASN A 105 43.95 -18.62 -0.78
CA ASN A 105 42.51 -18.51 -0.54
C ASN A 105 41.76 -19.82 -0.87
N ILE A 106 42.18 -20.55 -1.90
CA ILE A 106 41.61 -21.87 -2.20
C ILE A 106 41.91 -22.85 -1.07
N GLU A 107 43.15 -22.86 -0.57
CA GLU A 107 43.58 -23.76 0.51
C GLU A 107 42.87 -23.47 1.84
N GLU A 108 42.52 -22.21 2.09
CA GLU A 108 41.80 -21.80 3.30
C GLU A 108 40.28 -22.08 3.24
N HIS A 109 39.66 -22.14 2.05
CA HIS A 109 38.20 -22.12 1.92
C HIS A 109 37.56 -23.21 1.04
N ALA A 110 38.31 -23.86 0.16
CA ALA A 110 37.80 -24.93 -0.71
C ALA A 110 38.01 -26.32 -0.09
N SER A 111 37.27 -27.31 -0.59
CA SER A 111 37.52 -28.71 -0.22
C SER A 111 38.92 -29.14 -0.67
N ALA A 112 39.61 -29.95 0.15
CA ALA A 112 40.90 -30.56 -0.23
C ALA A 112 40.81 -31.42 -1.52
N GLU A 113 39.60 -31.78 -1.92
CA GLU A 113 39.34 -32.61 -3.10
C GLU A 113 39.09 -31.82 -4.38
N VAL A 114 39.13 -30.49 -4.35
CA VAL A 114 38.88 -29.65 -5.53
C VAL A 114 40.01 -29.79 -6.56
N GLU A 115 39.67 -30.00 -7.82
CA GLU A 115 40.66 -29.98 -8.91
C GLU A 115 41.02 -28.54 -9.29
N ARG A 116 42.28 -28.29 -9.64
CA ARG A 116 42.80 -26.94 -9.88
C ARG A 116 43.53 -26.88 -11.21
N MET A 117 43.35 -25.79 -11.94
CA MET A 117 44.06 -25.54 -13.19
C MET A 117 44.49 -24.06 -13.30
N LEU A 118 45.73 -23.82 -13.68
CA LEU A 118 46.30 -22.52 -13.95
C LEU A 118 46.16 -22.16 -15.44
N ILE A 119 45.72 -20.94 -15.71
CA ILE A 119 45.44 -20.43 -17.06
C ILE A 119 46.16 -19.11 -17.28
N GLY A 120 47.09 -19.10 -18.23
CA GLY A 120 47.67 -17.87 -18.78
C GLY A 120 46.85 -17.37 -19.96
N ASN A 121 45.96 -16.40 -19.74
CA ASN A 121 45.09 -15.86 -20.79
C ASN A 121 45.77 -14.74 -21.59
N LYS A 122 45.24 -14.47 -22.79
CA LYS A 122 45.74 -13.50 -23.79
C LYS A 122 47.02 -13.92 -24.51
N CYS A 123 47.19 -15.23 -24.74
CA CYS A 123 48.36 -15.78 -25.45
C CYS A 123 48.53 -15.30 -26.91
N ASP A 124 47.50 -14.67 -27.46
CA ASP A 124 47.53 -13.96 -28.74
C ASP A 124 48.35 -12.65 -28.70
N MET A 125 48.64 -12.09 -27.51
CA MET A 125 49.39 -10.84 -27.34
C MET A 125 50.88 -11.07 -27.07
N GLN A 126 51.57 -11.80 -27.94
CA GLN A 126 53.00 -12.15 -27.77
C GLN A 126 53.91 -10.92 -27.65
N ASP A 127 53.63 -9.85 -28.40
CA ASP A 127 54.43 -8.62 -28.39
C ASP A 127 54.37 -7.85 -27.06
N LYS A 128 53.35 -8.13 -26.23
CA LYS A 128 53.15 -7.50 -24.92
C LYS A 128 53.37 -8.48 -23.75
N ARG A 129 53.93 -9.65 -24.03
CA ARG A 129 54.15 -10.69 -23.02
C ARG A 129 55.13 -10.20 -21.95
N GLN A 130 54.71 -10.27 -20.70
CA GLN A 130 55.54 -10.03 -19.51
C GLN A 130 55.87 -11.33 -18.78
N VAL A 131 54.99 -12.34 -18.88
CA VAL A 131 55.16 -13.65 -18.23
C VAL A 131 55.47 -14.70 -19.30
N SER A 132 56.67 -15.30 -19.22
CA SER A 132 57.04 -16.39 -20.13
C SER A 132 56.22 -17.65 -19.85
N ARG A 133 56.04 -18.47 -20.87
CA ARG A 133 55.37 -19.77 -20.74
C ARG A 133 56.05 -20.66 -19.70
N GLU A 134 57.39 -20.65 -19.69
CA GLU A 134 58.23 -21.38 -18.72
C GLU A 134 57.97 -20.93 -17.27
N LYS A 135 57.75 -19.63 -17.01
CA LYS A 135 57.37 -19.13 -15.69
C LYS A 135 56.02 -19.70 -15.25
N GLY A 136 55.03 -19.73 -16.15
CA GLY A 136 53.71 -20.32 -15.89
C GLY A 136 53.78 -21.82 -15.62
N GLU A 137 54.56 -22.55 -16.40
CA GLU A 137 54.80 -23.99 -16.22
C GLU A 137 55.51 -24.28 -14.89
N HIS A 138 56.53 -23.50 -14.53
CA HIS A 138 57.24 -23.64 -13.27
C HIS A 138 56.32 -23.41 -12.06
N LEU A 139 55.47 -22.38 -12.07
CA LEU A 139 54.51 -22.12 -11.00
C LEU A 139 53.48 -23.26 -10.88
N ALA A 140 53.02 -23.79 -12.00
CA ALA A 140 52.10 -24.91 -12.00
C ALA A 140 52.75 -26.21 -11.45
N MET A 141 54.03 -26.45 -11.76
CA MET A 141 54.80 -27.54 -11.17
C MET A 141 55.00 -27.36 -9.66
N GLU A 142 55.27 -26.14 -9.20
CA GLU A 142 55.44 -25.79 -7.77
C GLU A 142 54.21 -26.19 -6.95
N TYR A 143 53.01 -25.95 -7.47
CA TYR A 143 51.74 -26.25 -6.79
C TYR A 143 51.08 -27.56 -7.23
N GLY A 144 51.72 -28.33 -8.13
CA GLY A 144 51.19 -29.61 -8.63
C GLY A 144 49.86 -29.50 -9.39
N ILE A 145 49.62 -28.38 -10.08
CA ILE A 145 48.38 -28.11 -10.85
C ILE A 145 48.65 -28.10 -12.35
N LYS A 146 47.62 -28.32 -13.19
CA LYS A 146 47.78 -28.26 -14.66
C LYS A 146 47.92 -26.83 -15.14
N PHE A 147 48.67 -26.63 -16.23
CA PHE A 147 48.85 -25.33 -16.88
C PHE A 147 48.42 -25.36 -18.34
N MET A 148 47.78 -24.28 -18.79
CA MET A 148 47.47 -24.05 -20.20
C MET A 148 47.45 -22.55 -20.51
N GLU A 149 47.98 -22.16 -21.65
CA GLU A 149 47.79 -20.80 -22.17
C GLU A 149 46.55 -20.74 -23.06
N THR A 150 45.73 -19.72 -22.87
CA THR A 150 44.47 -19.53 -23.62
C THR A 150 44.41 -18.13 -24.26
N SER A 151 43.61 -18.03 -25.32
CA SER A 151 43.19 -16.73 -25.87
C SER A 151 41.69 -16.73 -26.05
N ALA A 152 40.99 -15.98 -25.21
CA ALA A 152 39.56 -15.72 -25.42
C ALA A 152 39.29 -15.01 -26.75
N LYS A 153 40.21 -14.14 -27.20
CA LYS A 153 40.09 -13.40 -28.46
C LYS A 153 40.27 -14.31 -29.67
N GLY A 154 41.36 -15.06 -29.71
CA GLY A 154 41.72 -15.98 -30.79
C GLY A 154 41.05 -17.34 -30.73
N ASN A 155 40.23 -17.60 -29.70
CA ASN A 155 39.65 -18.91 -29.39
C ASN A 155 40.71 -20.04 -29.32
N ILE A 156 41.84 -19.76 -28.67
CA ILE A 156 42.95 -20.70 -28.54
C ILE A 156 42.82 -21.40 -27.19
N ASN A 157 42.76 -22.74 -27.20
CA ASN A 157 42.76 -23.63 -26.03
C ASN A 157 41.66 -23.38 -24.98
N VAL A 158 40.65 -22.55 -25.28
CA VAL A 158 39.56 -22.24 -24.32
C VAL A 158 38.75 -23.50 -24.02
N ASP A 159 38.23 -24.18 -25.05
CA ASP A 159 37.47 -25.42 -24.89
C ASP A 159 38.31 -26.53 -24.24
N GLU A 160 39.57 -26.67 -24.66
CA GLU A 160 40.49 -27.67 -24.12
C GLU A 160 40.74 -27.49 -22.62
N ALA A 161 40.83 -26.25 -22.12
CA ALA A 161 41.03 -25.97 -20.70
C ALA A 161 39.87 -26.50 -19.85
N PHE A 162 38.63 -26.18 -20.22
CA PHE A 162 37.44 -26.64 -19.49
C PHE A 162 37.23 -28.15 -19.62
N LEU A 163 37.46 -28.72 -20.81
CA LEU A 163 37.35 -30.17 -21.04
C LEU A 163 38.39 -30.96 -20.25
N SER A 164 39.64 -30.47 -20.20
CA SER A 164 40.72 -31.09 -19.43
C SER A 164 40.39 -31.12 -17.95
N LEU A 165 39.95 -29.99 -17.38
CA LEU A 165 39.57 -29.94 -15.97
C LEU A 165 38.35 -30.83 -15.67
N ALA A 166 37.34 -30.83 -16.53
CA ALA A 166 36.19 -31.72 -16.39
C ALA A 166 36.59 -33.21 -16.43
N LYS A 167 37.57 -33.57 -17.27
CA LYS A 167 38.10 -34.94 -17.35
C LYS A 167 38.77 -35.38 -16.05
N ASP A 168 39.53 -34.50 -15.40
CA ASP A 168 40.19 -34.80 -14.13
C ASP A 168 39.17 -35.00 -12.99
N ILE A 169 38.18 -34.12 -12.92
CA ILE A 169 37.08 -34.22 -11.94
C ILE A 169 36.34 -35.56 -12.13
N LYS A 170 36.01 -35.91 -13.38
CA LYS A 170 35.36 -37.18 -13.69
C LYS A 170 36.22 -38.38 -13.30
N ALA A 171 37.50 -38.38 -13.66
CA ALA A 171 38.41 -39.47 -13.31
C ALA A 171 38.53 -39.68 -11.79
N LYS A 172 38.50 -38.60 -11.00
CA LYS A 172 38.51 -38.65 -9.54
C LYS A 172 37.21 -39.23 -8.97
N ILE A 173 36.06 -38.87 -9.53
CA ILE A 173 34.76 -39.41 -9.15
C ILE A 173 34.66 -40.90 -9.49
N ASP A 174 35.10 -41.29 -10.69
CA ASP A 174 35.08 -42.69 -11.13
C ASP A 174 36.02 -43.56 -10.26
N LYS A 175 37.16 -43.04 -9.82
CA LYS A 175 38.05 -43.71 -8.85
C LYS A 175 37.39 -43.91 -7.48
N LYS A 176 36.68 -42.91 -6.97
CA LYS A 176 35.95 -43.00 -5.68
C LYS A 176 34.81 -44.02 -5.72
N ALA A 177 34.08 -44.08 -6.84
CA ALA A 177 33.02 -45.07 -7.04
C ALA A 177 33.54 -46.52 -7.13
N GLY A 178 34.81 -46.72 -7.51
CA GLY A 178 35.45 -48.04 -7.53
C GLY A 178 35.94 -48.53 -6.16
N THR A 179 36.27 -47.63 -5.23
CA THR A 179 36.76 -47.99 -3.88
C THR A 179 35.67 -48.39 -2.89
N ASP A 180 34.41 -47.99 -3.10
CA ASP A 180 33.28 -48.37 -2.24
C ASP A 180 32.76 -49.81 -2.48
N GLN A 181 33.33 -50.56 -3.44
CA GLN A 181 32.98 -51.97 -3.73
C GLN A 181 33.99 -53.00 -3.20
N THR A 182 35.07 -52.59 -2.54
CA THR A 182 36.09 -53.52 -1.99
C THR A 182 36.40 -53.24 -0.52
N GLY A 183 35.38 -53.40 0.33
CA GLY A 183 35.52 -53.18 1.77
C GLY A 183 34.50 -53.94 2.60
N ASN A 184 34.39 -55.27 2.44
CA ASN A 184 33.87 -56.14 3.50
C ASN A 184 34.22 -57.62 3.27
N ARG A 185 35.30 -58.08 3.92
CA ARG A 185 35.42 -59.45 4.42
C ARG A 185 35.36 -59.35 5.94
N VAL A 186 34.23 -59.73 6.53
CA VAL A 186 34.14 -60.01 7.97
C VAL A 186 33.78 -61.47 8.13
N ILE A 187 34.59 -62.14 8.95
CA ILE A 187 34.44 -63.52 9.40
C ILE A 187 33.19 -63.62 10.29
N SER A 188 32.47 -64.73 10.09
CA SER A 188 31.25 -65.21 10.71
C SER A 188 31.17 -65.16 12.25
N GLY A 189 29.95 -64.94 12.78
CA GLY A 189 29.47 -65.62 13.99
C GLY A 189 28.36 -64.90 14.77
N GLY A 190 27.14 -65.49 14.83
CA GLY A 190 26.31 -65.42 16.05
C GLY A 190 24.89 -64.79 16.01
N ILE A 191 23.88 -65.56 15.54
CA ILE A 191 22.59 -65.90 16.21
C ILE A 191 21.59 -64.78 16.68
N ARG A 192 20.54 -64.54 15.86
CA ARG A 192 19.03 -64.62 16.04
C ARG A 192 18.30 -64.16 17.36
N PRO A 193 16.94 -63.91 17.40
CA PRO A 193 15.92 -63.63 16.33
C PRO A 193 14.70 -62.66 16.66
N LYS A 194 13.88 -62.34 15.62
CA LYS A 194 12.39 -62.07 15.55
C LYS A 194 11.82 -60.71 16.10
N GLN A 195 10.77 -60.04 15.56
CA GLN A 195 9.74 -60.35 14.56
C GLN A 195 9.03 -59.06 14.00
N ASP A 196 8.29 -59.23 12.90
CA ASP A 196 7.70 -58.28 11.94
C ASP A 196 6.58 -57.30 12.38
N SER A 197 6.39 -56.20 11.62
CA SER A 197 5.14 -55.99 10.85
C SER A 197 5.19 -54.82 9.84
N ASN A 198 4.87 -55.16 8.58
CA ASN A 198 4.15 -54.40 7.55
C ASN A 198 4.39 -52.89 7.32
N LYS A 199 4.94 -52.54 6.14
CA LYS A 199 4.26 -51.72 5.09
C LYS A 199 5.17 -51.51 3.88
N LYS A 200 4.66 -51.87 2.69
CA LYS A 200 5.19 -51.46 1.37
C LYS A 200 4.92 -49.96 1.16
N PRO A 201 5.82 -49.18 0.55
CA PRO A 201 5.42 -48.01 -0.22
C PRO A 201 5.45 -48.33 -1.72
N GLY A 202 4.34 -48.01 -2.37
CA GLY A 202 4.18 -48.03 -3.81
C GLY A 202 5.09 -47.03 -4.50
N LYS A 203 5.26 -47.28 -5.80
CA LYS A 203 5.98 -46.45 -6.76
C LYS A 203 5.31 -45.08 -6.87
N GLU A 204 6.04 -44.00 -6.59
CA GLU A 204 5.76 -42.68 -7.15
C GLU A 204 6.88 -42.31 -8.14
N LEU A 205 6.47 -42.09 -9.38
CA LEU A 205 7.33 -41.62 -10.47
C LEU A 205 7.77 -40.19 -10.19
N HIS A 206 9.08 -39.95 -10.02
CA HIS A 206 9.65 -38.60 -10.12
C HIS A 206 10.22 -38.40 -11.53
N GLN A 207 9.51 -37.58 -12.30
CA GLN A 207 9.87 -37.06 -13.61
C GLN A 207 10.47 -35.66 -13.42
N THR A 208 11.72 -35.42 -13.83
CA THR A 208 12.33 -34.07 -13.79
C THR A 208 12.64 -33.61 -15.22
N MET A 209 11.91 -32.57 -15.65
CA MET A 209 12.05 -31.83 -16.91
C MET A 209 13.19 -30.81 -16.84
N VAL A 210 13.88 -30.56 -17.95
CA VAL A 210 14.84 -29.46 -18.13
C VAL A 210 14.09 -28.29 -18.78
N LEU A 211 13.95 -27.16 -18.08
CA LEU A 211 13.26 -25.96 -18.56
C LEU A 211 14.15 -25.14 -19.50
N LYS A 212 13.73 -24.98 -20.76
CA LYS A 212 14.00 -23.73 -21.52
C LYS A 212 13.22 -22.64 -20.78
N VAL A 213 13.86 -21.51 -20.41
CA VAL A 213 13.11 -20.36 -19.87
C VAL A 213 12.27 -19.82 -21.02
N GLY A 214 10.98 -20.14 -21.01
CA GLY A 214 10.03 -19.68 -22.00
C GLY A 214 9.56 -18.27 -21.67
N LEU A 215 8.94 -17.60 -22.65
CA LEU A 215 8.26 -16.34 -22.42
C LEU A 215 7.24 -16.50 -21.28
N GLY A 216 7.27 -15.61 -20.30
CA GLY A 216 6.45 -15.64 -19.10
C GLY A 216 6.99 -16.55 -17.98
N ASP A 217 8.27 -16.93 -18.00
CA ASP A 217 8.93 -17.69 -16.92
C ASP A 217 9.94 -16.82 -16.14
N ILE A 218 10.10 -15.55 -16.49
CA ILE A 218 11.04 -14.64 -15.81
C ILE A 218 10.36 -14.02 -14.60
N ASP A 219 10.93 -14.28 -13.43
CA ASP A 219 10.38 -13.85 -12.14
C ASP A 219 10.78 -12.43 -11.74
N ASP A 220 11.91 -11.91 -12.25
CA ASP A 220 12.38 -10.54 -12.03
C ASP A 220 12.68 -9.87 -13.37
N LEU A 221 11.91 -8.84 -13.72
CA LEU A 221 12.03 -8.14 -15.00
C LEU A 221 13.35 -7.39 -15.16
N SER A 222 14.06 -7.07 -14.05
CA SER A 222 15.40 -6.47 -14.12
C SER A 222 16.44 -7.40 -14.76
N THR A 223 16.15 -8.70 -14.87
CA THR A 223 17.03 -9.70 -15.48
C THR A 223 16.83 -9.87 -16.99
N LEU A 224 15.90 -9.12 -17.59
CA LEU A 224 15.67 -9.15 -19.03
C LEU A 224 16.88 -8.59 -19.80
N ASN A 225 17.27 -9.27 -20.88
CA ASN A 225 18.34 -8.80 -21.78
C ASN A 225 17.96 -7.50 -22.51
N VAL A 226 16.66 -7.29 -22.77
CA VAL A 226 16.13 -6.12 -23.45
C VAL A 226 15.07 -5.50 -22.54
N LEU A 227 15.34 -4.28 -22.09
CA LEU A 227 14.49 -3.50 -21.19
C LEU A 227 13.82 -2.38 -21.99
N ASP A 228 12.74 -2.74 -22.69
CA ASP A 228 11.84 -1.81 -23.36
C ASP A 228 10.37 -2.11 -22.99
N GLU A 229 9.49 -1.14 -23.26
CA GLU A 229 8.07 -1.24 -22.91
C GLU A 229 7.41 -2.49 -23.52
N GLU A 230 7.74 -2.83 -24.78
CA GLU A 230 7.18 -3.97 -25.48
C GLU A 230 7.58 -5.30 -24.81
N SER A 231 8.85 -5.44 -24.46
CA SER A 231 9.42 -6.63 -23.84
C SER A 231 8.87 -6.85 -22.42
N LEU A 232 8.74 -5.77 -21.64
CA LEU A 232 8.13 -5.82 -20.30
C LEU A 232 6.66 -6.24 -20.38
N LEU A 233 5.87 -5.60 -21.26
CA LEU A 233 4.45 -5.93 -21.45
C LEU A 233 4.27 -7.36 -21.97
N ARG A 234 5.12 -7.81 -22.88
CA ARG A 234 5.08 -9.15 -23.45
C ARG A 234 5.33 -10.22 -22.38
N GLU A 235 6.30 -10.01 -21.49
CA GLU A 235 6.61 -10.92 -20.39
C GLU A 235 5.48 -10.95 -19.34
N LEU A 236 5.03 -9.78 -18.89
CA LEU A 236 3.90 -9.66 -17.93
C LEU A 236 2.62 -10.32 -18.48
N ARG A 237 2.29 -10.09 -19.75
CA ARG A 237 1.12 -10.71 -20.40
C ARG A 237 1.26 -12.23 -20.47
N ALA A 238 2.45 -12.75 -20.72
CA ALA A 238 2.69 -14.19 -20.76
C ALA A 238 2.57 -14.82 -19.36
N ARG A 239 3.12 -14.18 -18.32
CA ARG A 239 2.96 -14.60 -16.91
C ARG A 239 1.50 -14.62 -16.49
N TYR A 240 0.77 -13.54 -16.78
CA TYR A 240 -0.65 -13.43 -16.46
C TYR A 240 -1.49 -14.54 -17.13
N LYS A 241 -1.22 -14.84 -18.40
CA LYS A 241 -1.88 -15.96 -19.13
C LYS A 241 -1.62 -17.33 -18.50
N LYS A 242 -0.48 -17.51 -17.82
CA LYS A 242 -0.14 -18.72 -17.05
C LYS A 242 -0.75 -18.72 -15.63
N GLY A 243 -1.47 -17.66 -15.25
CA GLY A 243 -2.03 -17.49 -13.90
C GLY A 243 -1.01 -17.03 -12.86
N VAL A 244 0.17 -16.57 -13.29
CA VAL A 244 1.20 -16.00 -12.41
C VAL A 244 1.02 -14.48 -12.38
N ILE A 245 0.46 -13.98 -11.28
CA ILE A 245 0.05 -12.57 -11.17
C ILE A 245 1.11 -11.66 -10.56
N TYR A 246 2.12 -12.24 -9.90
CA TYR A 246 3.17 -11.53 -9.20
C TYR A 246 4.47 -11.58 -9.99
N THR A 247 5.17 -10.45 -10.09
CA THR A 247 6.45 -10.33 -10.79
C THR A 247 7.34 -9.29 -10.11
N TYR A 248 8.61 -9.58 -9.89
CA TYR A 248 9.55 -8.62 -9.32
C TYR A 248 10.08 -7.65 -10.39
N ILE A 249 10.43 -6.45 -9.94
CA ILE A 249 11.31 -5.51 -10.65
C ILE A 249 12.31 -4.99 -9.61
N GLY A 250 13.46 -5.65 -9.48
CA GLY A 250 14.36 -5.35 -8.38
C GLY A 250 13.63 -5.51 -7.04
N ASP A 251 13.61 -4.47 -6.21
CA ASP A 251 12.96 -4.49 -4.90
C ASP A 251 11.45 -4.18 -4.93
N VAL A 252 10.89 -3.84 -6.09
CA VAL A 252 9.46 -3.57 -6.27
C VAL A 252 8.74 -4.85 -6.68
N LEU A 253 7.52 -5.04 -6.17
CA LEU A 253 6.62 -6.11 -6.62
C LEU A 253 5.51 -5.55 -7.51
N ILE A 254 5.38 -6.07 -8.73
CA ILE A 254 4.21 -5.89 -9.58
C ILE A 254 3.20 -7.00 -9.30
N ALA A 255 1.93 -6.61 -9.17
CA ALA A 255 0.81 -7.51 -8.99
C ALA A 255 -0.33 -7.15 -9.97
N ILE A 256 -0.78 -8.10 -10.79
CA ILE A 256 -1.87 -7.89 -11.76
C ILE A 256 -3.13 -8.58 -11.25
N ASN A 257 -4.23 -7.83 -11.10
CA ASN A 257 -5.47 -8.36 -10.54
C ASN A 257 -6.05 -9.49 -11.44
N PRO A 258 -6.23 -10.71 -10.91
CA PRO A 258 -6.80 -11.81 -11.68
C PRO A 258 -8.33 -11.76 -11.82
N PHE A 259 -9.02 -10.88 -11.07
CA PHE A 259 -10.49 -10.84 -10.95
C PHE A 259 -11.15 -12.20 -10.62
N LYS A 260 -10.39 -13.10 -9.99
CA LYS A 260 -10.83 -14.41 -9.53
C LYS A 260 -10.02 -14.82 -8.30
N GLN A 261 -10.62 -15.68 -7.48
CA GLN A 261 -9.93 -16.29 -6.35
C GLN A 261 -8.85 -17.27 -6.85
N LEU A 262 -7.68 -17.24 -6.20
CA LEU A 262 -6.55 -18.11 -6.48
C LEU A 262 -6.14 -18.85 -5.21
N ASN A 263 -5.77 -20.13 -5.32
CA ASN A 263 -5.35 -20.96 -4.19
C ASN A 263 -3.85 -20.77 -3.85
N ILE A 264 -3.37 -19.53 -3.86
CA ILE A 264 -1.97 -19.16 -3.59
C ILE A 264 -1.80 -18.45 -2.24
N TYR A 265 -2.87 -18.37 -1.44
CA TYR A 265 -2.89 -17.68 -0.14
C TYR A 265 -3.24 -18.61 1.03
N GLU A 266 -3.25 -19.92 0.79
CA GLU A 266 -3.56 -20.90 1.84
C GLU A 266 -2.45 -20.98 2.89
N LYS A 267 -2.74 -21.59 4.05
CA LYS A 267 -1.78 -21.72 5.16
C LYS A 267 -0.44 -22.32 4.74
N GLN A 268 -0.43 -23.28 3.81
CA GLN A 268 0.79 -23.88 3.28
C GLN A 268 1.71 -22.85 2.61
N GLN A 269 1.12 -21.84 1.96
CA GLN A 269 1.87 -20.76 1.32
C GLN A 269 2.43 -19.79 2.38
N HIS A 270 1.69 -19.52 3.45
CA HIS A 270 2.25 -18.77 4.58
C HIS A 270 3.49 -19.48 5.15
N ASP A 271 3.44 -20.80 5.35
CA ASP A 271 4.58 -21.57 5.84
C ASP A 271 5.74 -21.61 4.84
N LEU A 272 5.46 -21.64 3.54
CA LEU A 272 6.47 -21.65 2.48
C LEU A 272 7.27 -20.34 2.42
N TYR A 273 6.60 -19.19 2.55
CA TYR A 273 7.23 -17.86 2.45
C TYR A 273 7.79 -17.34 3.77
N LYS A 274 7.55 -18.03 4.89
CA LYS A 274 8.05 -17.65 6.21
C LYS A 274 9.56 -17.89 6.32
N TYR A 275 10.32 -16.83 6.64
CA TYR A 275 11.77 -16.85 6.86
C TYR A 275 12.63 -17.29 5.67
N VAL A 276 12.14 -17.07 4.45
CA VAL A 276 12.88 -17.39 3.23
C VAL A 276 14.13 -16.52 3.16
N GLN A 277 15.30 -17.16 3.04
CA GLN A 277 16.60 -16.47 3.07
C GLN A 277 16.97 -15.87 1.70
N CYS A 278 16.52 -16.51 0.61
CA CYS A 278 16.90 -16.13 -0.74
C CYS A 278 15.65 -16.01 -1.63
N ARG A 279 15.42 -14.81 -2.16
CA ARG A 279 14.29 -14.47 -3.04
C ARG A 279 14.08 -15.47 -4.18
N HIS A 280 15.15 -15.87 -4.85
CA HIS A 280 15.14 -16.73 -6.05
C HIS A 280 14.78 -18.20 -5.77
N GLN A 281 14.58 -18.60 -4.51
CA GLN A 281 14.17 -19.97 -4.19
C GLN A 281 12.68 -20.22 -4.46
N LEU A 282 11.89 -19.14 -4.49
CA LEU A 282 10.45 -19.19 -4.66
C LEU A 282 10.01 -18.24 -5.77
N THR A 283 8.83 -18.51 -6.31
CA THR A 283 8.19 -17.61 -7.27
C THR A 283 7.86 -16.26 -6.62
N PRO A 284 7.72 -15.18 -7.40
CA PRO A 284 7.30 -13.89 -6.86
C PRO A 284 5.96 -14.00 -6.15
N HIS A 285 5.88 -13.38 -4.97
CA HIS A 285 4.68 -13.39 -4.17
C HIS A 285 4.62 -12.22 -3.21
N ILE A 286 3.41 -11.77 -2.87
CA ILE A 286 3.20 -10.68 -1.91
C ILE A 286 3.70 -11.02 -0.49
N PHE A 287 3.66 -12.30 -0.13
CA PHE A 287 4.18 -12.79 1.15
C PHE A 287 5.69 -12.60 1.29
N TRP A 288 6.45 -12.60 0.19
CA TRP A 288 7.87 -12.27 0.24
C TRP A 288 8.10 -10.83 0.72
N ILE A 289 7.33 -9.86 0.21
CA ILE A 289 7.45 -8.46 0.61
C ILE A 289 7.12 -8.31 2.11
N ALA A 290 6.05 -8.98 2.55
CA ALA A 290 5.67 -9.02 3.96
C ALA A 290 6.72 -9.69 4.87
N ASP A 291 7.30 -10.83 4.46
CA ASP A 291 8.37 -11.52 5.20
C ASP A 291 9.65 -10.67 5.25
N GLN A 292 10.03 -10.02 4.15
CA GLN A 292 11.18 -9.13 4.10
C GLN A 292 11.03 -7.95 5.06
N ALA A 293 9.90 -7.25 5.04
CA ALA A 293 9.62 -6.17 5.99
C ALA A 293 9.69 -6.69 7.43
N TYR A 294 9.00 -7.79 7.74
CA TYR A 294 9.04 -8.37 9.09
C TYR A 294 10.45 -8.78 9.54
N ARG A 295 11.26 -9.35 8.64
CA ARG A 295 12.64 -9.73 8.92
C ARG A 295 13.55 -8.53 9.13
N LYS A 296 13.47 -7.49 8.31
CA LYS A 296 14.22 -6.24 8.50
C LYS A 296 13.86 -5.60 9.86
N LEU A 297 12.57 -5.61 10.22
CA LEU A 297 12.12 -5.18 11.54
C LEU A 297 12.77 -5.97 12.67
N CYS A 298 12.86 -7.29 12.53
CA CYS A 298 13.43 -8.17 13.55
C CYS A 298 14.97 -8.13 13.62
N LEU A 299 15.64 -8.07 12.47
CA LEU A 299 17.10 -8.23 12.33
C LEU A 299 17.83 -6.89 12.28
N ALA A 300 17.40 -5.98 11.40
CA ALA A 300 17.99 -4.65 11.24
C ALA A 300 17.49 -3.65 12.27
N LYS A 301 16.49 -4.05 13.07
CA LYS A 301 15.96 -3.26 14.19
C LYS A 301 15.39 -1.90 13.75
N ARG A 302 14.90 -1.80 12.51
CA ARG A 302 14.28 -0.59 11.91
C ARG A 302 12.77 -0.76 11.72
N SER A 303 12.01 0.31 11.89
CA SER A 303 10.59 0.32 11.49
C SER A 303 10.45 0.25 9.97
N GLN A 304 9.34 -0.30 9.49
CA GLN A 304 9.11 -0.57 8.07
C GLN A 304 7.76 0.02 7.64
N CYS A 305 7.69 0.48 6.40
CA CYS A 305 6.45 0.98 5.80
C CYS A 305 6.27 0.36 4.40
N ILE A 306 5.18 -0.36 4.19
CA ILE A 306 4.83 -0.91 2.88
C ILE A 306 3.81 0.02 2.22
N ALA A 307 4.21 0.67 1.13
CA ALA A 307 3.36 1.54 0.33
C ALA A 307 2.75 0.75 -0.84
N VAL A 308 1.41 0.67 -0.87
CA VAL A 308 0.66 -0.03 -1.91
C VAL A 308 0.06 0.98 -2.88
N SER A 309 0.47 0.93 -4.14
CA SER A 309 0.02 1.85 -5.20
C SER A 309 -0.75 1.13 -6.30
N GLY A 310 -1.63 1.84 -7.00
CA GLY A 310 -2.41 1.30 -8.12
C GLY A 310 -3.73 2.05 -8.34
N GLU A 311 -4.29 1.92 -9.53
CA GLU A 311 -5.58 2.51 -9.89
C GLU A 311 -6.75 1.90 -9.09
N SER A 312 -7.91 2.54 -9.12
CA SER A 312 -9.12 1.98 -8.50
C SER A 312 -9.44 0.60 -9.07
N GLY A 313 -9.72 -0.38 -8.20
CA GLY A 313 -9.97 -1.77 -8.60
C GLY A 313 -8.73 -2.66 -8.78
N ALA A 314 -7.51 -2.14 -8.69
CA ALA A 314 -6.27 -2.92 -8.92
C ALA A 314 -5.96 -3.99 -7.85
N GLY A 315 -6.70 -4.04 -6.73
CA GLY A 315 -6.52 -5.04 -5.67
C GLY A 315 -5.68 -4.58 -4.47
N LYS A 316 -5.61 -3.26 -4.21
CA LYS A 316 -4.84 -2.65 -3.09
C LYS A 316 -5.28 -3.18 -1.72
N THR A 317 -6.57 -3.08 -1.44
CA THR A 317 -7.14 -3.51 -0.17
C THR A 317 -7.00 -5.01 0.08
N GLU A 318 -7.18 -5.85 -0.94
CA GLU A 318 -6.97 -7.30 -0.83
C GLU A 318 -5.50 -7.65 -0.59
N SER A 319 -4.58 -6.97 -1.29
CA SER A 319 -3.14 -7.11 -1.09
C SER A 319 -2.72 -6.75 0.33
N THR A 320 -3.27 -5.66 0.88
CA THR A 320 -3.05 -5.25 2.28
C THR A 320 -3.52 -6.31 3.26
N LYS A 321 -4.72 -6.88 3.09
CA LYS A 321 -5.24 -7.97 3.97
C LYS A 321 -4.29 -9.18 3.98
N LEU A 322 -3.81 -9.57 2.80
CA LEU A 322 -2.89 -10.70 2.62
C LEU A 322 -1.54 -10.46 3.32
N MET A 323 -0.96 -9.27 3.17
CA MET A 323 0.29 -8.91 3.85
C MET A 323 0.15 -8.91 5.37
N VAL A 324 -0.93 -8.30 5.90
CA VAL A 324 -1.22 -8.29 7.34
C VAL A 324 -1.33 -9.71 7.88
N SER A 325 -2.09 -10.56 7.19
CA SER A 325 -2.25 -11.98 7.57
C SER A 325 -0.91 -12.71 7.60
N HIS A 326 -0.03 -12.45 6.62
CA HIS A 326 1.30 -13.07 6.58
C HIS A 326 2.23 -12.57 7.69
N ILE A 327 2.25 -11.26 7.96
CA ILE A 327 3.05 -10.69 9.06
C ILE A 327 2.60 -11.26 10.41
N ILE A 328 1.28 -11.40 10.62
CA ILE A 328 0.71 -12.04 11.81
C ILE A 328 1.21 -13.49 11.93
N HIS A 329 1.18 -14.26 10.83
CA HIS A 329 1.69 -15.64 10.79
C HIS A 329 3.20 -15.73 11.09
N CYS A 330 3.98 -14.77 10.60
CA CYS A 330 5.43 -14.69 10.86
C CYS A 330 5.75 -14.34 12.33
N SER A 331 4.90 -13.56 13.00
CA SER A 331 5.02 -13.26 14.44
C SER A 331 4.77 -14.48 15.34
N GLY A 332 4.17 -15.56 14.81
CA GLY A 332 3.94 -16.83 15.51
C GLY A 332 2.73 -16.86 16.46
N ASP A 333 2.35 -18.08 16.85
CA ASP A 333 1.15 -18.40 17.65
C ASP A 333 1.30 -18.13 19.16
N ALA A 334 2.50 -17.76 19.65
CA ALA A 334 2.75 -17.55 21.08
C ALA A 334 2.18 -16.22 21.63
N GLY A 335 1.42 -15.48 20.82
CA GLY A 335 0.79 -14.21 21.15
C GLY A 335 -0.71 -14.34 21.44
N ASP A 336 -1.34 -13.19 21.67
CA ASP A 336 -2.78 -13.07 21.86
C ASP A 336 -3.52 -13.32 20.52
N ARG A 337 -3.97 -14.56 20.31
CA ARG A 337 -4.73 -14.94 19.09
C ARG A 337 -6.01 -14.12 18.92
N GLU A 338 -6.59 -13.64 20.02
CA GLU A 338 -7.75 -12.77 19.98
C GLU A 338 -7.40 -11.39 19.40
N LEU A 339 -6.28 -10.81 19.84
CA LEU A 339 -5.73 -9.58 19.24
C LEU A 339 -5.47 -9.75 17.74
N GLN A 340 -4.86 -10.85 17.33
CA GLN A 340 -4.58 -11.13 15.91
C GLN A 340 -5.87 -11.18 15.07
N ASN A 341 -6.91 -11.85 15.57
CA ASN A 341 -8.20 -11.89 14.90
C ASN A 341 -8.84 -10.49 14.82
N ARG A 342 -8.78 -9.69 15.89
CA ARG A 342 -9.30 -8.32 15.89
C ARG A 342 -8.60 -7.42 14.86
N ILE A 343 -7.28 -7.55 14.71
CA ILE A 343 -6.51 -6.82 13.68
C ILE A 343 -7.02 -7.17 12.28
N ILE A 344 -7.27 -8.45 11.99
CA ILE A 344 -7.77 -8.89 10.68
C ILE A 344 -9.20 -8.40 10.45
N GLU A 345 -10.07 -8.48 11.46
CA GLU A 345 -11.47 -8.06 11.41
C GLU A 345 -11.66 -6.54 11.29
N THR A 346 -10.63 -5.75 11.58
CA THR A 346 -10.67 -4.28 11.45
C THR A 346 -10.89 -3.82 10.01
N SER A 347 -10.31 -4.50 9.01
CA SER A 347 -10.46 -4.07 7.61
C SER A 347 -11.91 -4.23 7.10
N PRO A 348 -12.56 -5.41 7.22
CA PRO A 348 -13.97 -5.55 6.85
C PRO A 348 -14.91 -4.58 7.57
N LEU A 349 -14.63 -4.25 8.83
CA LEU A 349 -15.40 -3.26 9.59
C LEU A 349 -15.32 -1.88 8.95
N LEU A 350 -14.10 -1.38 8.75
CA LEU A 350 -13.91 -0.04 8.18
C LEU A 350 -14.38 0.04 6.73
N GLU A 351 -14.28 -1.04 5.96
CA GLU A 351 -14.82 -1.10 4.59
C GLU A 351 -16.35 -0.93 4.58
N ALA A 352 -17.07 -1.45 5.57
CA ALA A 352 -18.53 -1.29 5.62
C ALA A 352 -18.97 0.19 5.76
N PHE A 353 -18.15 1.02 6.41
CA PHE A 353 -18.40 2.45 6.64
C PHE A 353 -17.57 3.40 5.75
N GLY A 354 -16.54 2.90 5.07
CA GLY A 354 -15.61 3.72 4.30
C GLY A 354 -15.55 3.38 2.83
N ASN A 355 -16.21 2.29 2.40
CA ASN A 355 -16.28 1.91 1.00
C ASN A 355 -17.68 2.16 0.41
N ALA A 356 -17.69 2.40 -0.89
CA ALA A 356 -18.89 2.59 -1.68
C ALA A 356 -18.70 2.00 -3.09
N GLN A 357 -19.83 1.75 -3.78
CA GLN A 357 -19.81 1.35 -5.18
C GLN A 357 -19.60 2.57 -6.07
N THR A 358 -18.64 2.46 -6.99
CA THR A 358 -18.41 3.39 -8.11
C THR A 358 -18.65 2.65 -9.44
N CYS A 359 -18.60 3.38 -10.56
CA CYS A 359 -18.68 2.79 -11.90
C CYS A 359 -17.56 1.77 -12.20
N MET A 360 -16.41 1.89 -11.52
CA MET A 360 -15.22 1.08 -11.76
C MET A 360 -15.07 -0.08 -10.77
N ASN A 361 -15.57 0.08 -9.54
CA ASN A 361 -15.36 -0.88 -8.46
C ASN A 361 -16.57 -0.91 -7.51
N GLN A 362 -17.10 -2.11 -7.26
CA GLN A 362 -18.26 -2.31 -6.38
C GLN A 362 -17.95 -2.12 -4.89
N ASN A 363 -16.69 -2.23 -4.47
CA ASN A 363 -16.23 -2.05 -3.09
C ASN A 363 -15.02 -1.10 -3.08
N SER A 364 -15.21 0.13 -3.56
CA SER A 364 -14.15 1.13 -3.67
C SER A 364 -13.90 1.81 -2.33
N SER A 365 -12.66 1.73 -1.82
CA SER A 365 -12.23 2.53 -0.68
C SER A 365 -12.37 4.01 -0.99
N ARG A 366 -13.10 4.74 -0.14
CA ARG A 366 -13.30 6.19 -0.24
C ARG A 366 -12.59 6.95 0.90
N PHE A 367 -11.56 6.32 1.47
CA PHE A 367 -10.65 6.88 2.47
C PHE A 367 -9.30 6.18 2.37
N GLY A 368 -8.24 6.85 2.81
CA GLY A 368 -6.92 6.29 3.00
C GLY A 368 -6.78 5.60 4.34
N LYS A 369 -6.18 4.41 4.35
CA LYS A 369 -5.96 3.59 5.55
C LYS A 369 -4.47 3.36 5.74
N TYR A 370 -3.94 3.79 6.89
CA TYR A 370 -2.58 3.48 7.32
C TYR A 370 -2.65 2.59 8.57
N LEU A 371 -2.39 1.29 8.38
CA LEU A 371 -2.40 0.30 9.45
C LEU A 371 -0.97 0.15 9.98
N GLN A 372 -0.76 0.56 11.23
CA GLN A 372 0.49 0.40 11.95
C GLN A 372 0.40 -0.82 12.87
N LEU A 373 1.23 -1.83 12.66
CA LEU A 373 1.40 -2.97 13.56
C LEU A 373 2.57 -2.69 14.51
N ASN A 374 2.36 -2.90 15.81
CA ASN A 374 3.36 -2.64 16.85
C ASN A 374 3.99 -3.95 17.34
N PHE A 375 5.31 -3.98 17.44
CA PHE A 375 6.09 -5.16 17.79
C PHE A 375 7.02 -4.92 18.99
N THR A 376 7.29 -5.99 19.74
CA THR A 376 8.42 -6.06 20.66
C THR A 376 9.75 -6.19 19.93
N ASP A 377 10.85 -6.01 20.65
CA ASP A 377 12.20 -6.29 20.14
C ASP A 377 12.42 -7.73 19.67
N ALA A 378 11.65 -8.66 20.20
CA ALA A 378 11.66 -10.07 19.83
C ALA A 378 10.78 -10.38 18.60
N GLY A 379 10.18 -9.37 17.97
CA GLY A 379 9.31 -9.54 16.79
C GLY A 379 7.89 -9.98 17.12
N ARG A 380 7.44 -9.90 18.38
CA ARG A 380 6.06 -10.29 18.74
C ARG A 380 5.10 -9.12 18.58
N ILE A 381 3.97 -9.34 17.92
CA ILE A 381 2.88 -8.35 17.85
C ILE A 381 2.32 -8.09 19.25
N ILE A 382 2.23 -6.81 19.61
CA ILE A 382 1.66 -6.36 20.90
C ILE A 382 0.42 -5.50 20.73
N GLY A 383 0.16 -5.03 19.51
CA GLY A 383 -0.98 -4.19 19.22
C GLY A 383 -0.94 -3.68 17.79
N ALA A 384 -1.97 -2.93 17.42
CA ALA A 384 -2.05 -2.23 16.16
C ALA A 384 -2.72 -0.87 16.35
N LYS A 385 -2.59 -0.02 15.35
CA LYS A 385 -3.26 1.27 15.27
C LYS A 385 -3.61 1.56 13.82
N VAL A 386 -4.85 1.97 13.59
CA VAL A 386 -5.34 2.40 12.29
C VAL A 386 -5.46 3.91 12.29
N TYR A 387 -4.83 4.53 11.30
CA TYR A 387 -5.06 5.90 10.94
C TYR A 387 -5.91 5.93 9.68
N HIS A 388 -6.87 6.85 9.64
CA HIS A 388 -7.70 7.08 8.47
C HIS A 388 -7.43 8.50 7.98
N TYR A 389 -7.45 8.67 6.66
CA TYR A 389 -7.18 9.94 6.01
C TYR A 389 -8.19 10.15 4.88
N LEU A 390 -8.57 11.39 4.62
CA LEU A 390 -9.26 11.80 3.40
C LEU A 390 -10.56 11.01 3.09
N LEU A 391 -11.46 10.91 4.06
CA LEU A 391 -12.79 10.34 3.82
C LEU A 391 -13.58 11.21 2.81
N GLU A 392 -14.16 10.60 1.78
CA GLU A 392 -15.00 11.28 0.79
C GLU A 392 -16.38 11.61 1.38
N LYS A 393 -16.45 12.66 2.21
CA LYS A 393 -17.68 13.03 2.93
C LYS A 393 -18.86 13.34 2.01
N SER A 394 -18.61 13.86 0.81
CA SER A 394 -19.67 14.22 -0.14
C SER A 394 -20.52 13.02 -0.57
N ARG A 395 -19.96 11.80 -0.50
CA ARG A 395 -20.67 10.54 -0.75
C ARG A 395 -21.87 10.33 0.18
N VAL A 396 -21.88 10.94 1.35
CA VAL A 396 -22.99 10.87 2.33
C VAL A 396 -24.26 11.54 1.80
N VAL A 397 -24.10 12.62 1.04
CA VAL A 397 -25.23 13.48 0.64
C VAL A 397 -25.56 13.39 -0.85
N GLN A 398 -24.60 12.97 -1.68
CA GLN A 398 -24.77 12.87 -3.13
C GLN A 398 -23.87 11.81 -3.78
N HIS A 399 -24.32 11.29 -4.92
CA HIS A 399 -23.54 10.36 -5.73
C HIS A 399 -23.91 10.41 -7.22
N GLY A 400 -23.00 9.92 -8.07
CA GLY A 400 -23.16 9.94 -9.52
C GLY A 400 -24.04 8.79 -10.05
N PRO A 401 -24.49 8.89 -11.31
CA PRO A 401 -25.22 7.81 -11.99
C PRO A 401 -24.53 6.45 -11.90
N GLY A 402 -25.24 5.40 -11.46
CA GLY A 402 -24.70 4.04 -11.33
C GLY A 402 -23.82 3.78 -10.10
N GLU A 403 -23.67 4.79 -9.24
CA GLU A 403 -22.94 4.68 -7.98
C GLU A 403 -23.88 4.52 -6.78
N ARG A 404 -23.32 4.25 -5.60
CA ARG A 404 -24.05 4.18 -4.33
C ARG A 404 -23.35 5.02 -3.27
N THR A 405 -24.09 5.39 -2.22
CA THR A 405 -23.47 5.88 -0.98
C THR A 405 -22.76 4.74 -0.22
N PHE A 406 -22.25 4.99 0.99
CA PHE A 406 -21.55 4.01 1.80
C PHE A 406 -22.39 2.76 2.10
N HIS A 407 -21.75 1.59 2.11
CA HIS A 407 -22.44 0.31 2.16
C HIS A 407 -23.34 0.11 3.38
N PHE A 408 -22.94 0.63 4.55
CA PHE A 408 -23.69 0.41 5.79
C PHE A 408 -25.14 0.92 5.73
N PHE A 409 -25.43 1.98 4.97
CA PHE A 409 -26.80 2.46 4.80
C PHE A 409 -27.71 1.38 4.18
N TYR A 410 -27.22 0.66 3.17
CA TYR A 410 -27.96 -0.44 2.54
C TYR A 410 -28.02 -1.68 3.45
N TYR A 411 -26.96 -1.94 4.22
CA TYR A 411 -26.95 -3.03 5.21
C TYR A 411 -28.00 -2.82 6.29
N LEU A 412 -28.23 -1.58 6.73
CA LEU A 412 -29.23 -1.21 7.73
C LEU A 412 -30.64 -1.65 7.30
N PHE A 413 -31.08 -1.26 6.09
CA PHE A 413 -32.40 -1.64 5.55
C PHE A 413 -32.55 -3.14 5.30
N ALA A 414 -31.48 -3.80 4.83
CA ALA A 414 -31.55 -5.23 4.54
C ALA A 414 -31.52 -6.11 5.81
N GLY A 415 -30.82 -5.65 6.84
CA GLY A 415 -30.45 -6.43 8.01
C GLY A 415 -31.33 -6.24 9.23
N LEU A 416 -31.89 -5.05 9.44
CA LEU A 416 -32.79 -4.80 10.57
C LEU A 416 -34.15 -5.49 10.40
N GLU A 417 -34.76 -5.83 11.53
CA GLU A 417 -36.14 -6.31 11.58
C GLU A 417 -37.12 -5.15 11.43
N LYS A 418 -38.35 -5.43 11.01
CA LYS A 418 -39.34 -4.40 10.69
C LYS A 418 -39.63 -3.51 11.89
N GLU A 419 -39.75 -4.12 13.07
CA GLU A 419 -39.99 -3.45 14.35
C GLU A 419 -38.83 -2.51 14.70
N THR A 420 -37.59 -2.88 14.34
CA THR A 420 -36.40 -2.05 14.58
C THR A 420 -36.26 -0.94 13.54
N LEU A 421 -36.64 -1.18 12.28
CA LEU A 421 -36.75 -0.12 11.28
C LEU A 421 -37.78 0.93 11.71
N GLU A 422 -38.96 0.50 12.18
CA GLU A 422 -39.99 1.38 12.73
C GLU A 422 -39.48 2.17 13.95
N TYR A 423 -38.66 1.55 14.81
CA TYR A 423 -38.00 2.23 15.93
C TYR A 423 -37.09 3.39 15.49
N PHE A 424 -36.38 3.23 14.36
CA PHE A 424 -35.54 4.27 13.77
C PHE A 424 -36.29 5.18 12.78
N TYR A 425 -37.61 5.04 12.68
CA TYR A 425 -38.45 5.74 11.71
C TYR A 425 -37.99 5.53 10.25
N LEU A 426 -37.43 4.35 9.97
CA LEU A 426 -37.00 3.97 8.64
C LEU A 426 -38.15 3.30 7.90
N ASP A 427 -38.67 3.99 6.88
CA ASP A 427 -39.76 3.49 6.03
C ASP A 427 -39.18 2.80 4.77
N ASP A 428 -39.79 2.98 3.59
CA ASP A 428 -39.29 2.40 2.35
C ASP A 428 -37.93 3.03 1.98
N PRO A 429 -36.86 2.23 1.75
CA PRO A 429 -35.56 2.76 1.31
C PRO A 429 -35.65 3.63 0.05
N GLU A 430 -36.63 3.41 -0.83
CA GLU A 430 -36.87 4.21 -2.03
C GLU A 430 -37.34 5.64 -1.73
N THR A 431 -37.62 5.99 -0.47
CA THR A 431 -38.01 7.35 -0.07
C THR A 431 -36.81 8.24 0.24
N TYR A 432 -35.63 7.66 0.53
CA TYR A 432 -34.45 8.41 0.96
C TYR A 432 -33.62 8.89 -0.22
N ARG A 433 -33.44 10.22 -0.32
CA ARG A 433 -32.75 10.87 -1.44
C ARG A 433 -31.37 10.28 -1.71
N VAL A 434 -30.60 10.03 -0.66
CA VAL A 434 -29.20 9.58 -0.75
C VAL A 434 -29.04 8.11 -1.15
N LEU A 435 -30.11 7.32 -1.13
CA LEU A 435 -30.08 5.91 -1.54
C LEU A 435 -30.53 5.70 -2.98
N LYS A 436 -31.33 6.62 -3.52
CA LYS A 436 -31.85 6.58 -4.89
C LYS A 436 -30.72 6.61 -5.90
N ASP A 437 -30.82 5.78 -6.92
CA ASP A 437 -29.99 5.89 -8.11
C ASP A 437 -30.48 7.08 -8.95
N PRO A 438 -29.62 8.06 -9.30
CA PRO A 438 -29.98 9.16 -10.19
C PRO A 438 -30.57 8.70 -11.54
N CYS A 439 -30.28 7.47 -11.97
CA CYS A 439 -30.84 6.86 -13.18
C CYS A 439 -32.24 6.23 -13.00
N GLY A 440 -32.83 6.30 -11.81
CA GLY A 440 -34.13 5.68 -11.50
C GLY A 440 -34.09 4.16 -11.27
N GLY A 441 -32.90 3.61 -11.01
CA GLY A 441 -32.74 2.24 -10.54
C GLY A 441 -33.31 2.04 -9.13
N LYS A 442 -33.78 0.81 -8.84
CA LYS A 442 -34.19 0.43 -7.47
C LYS A 442 -33.00 0.44 -6.52
N VAL A 443 -33.21 0.86 -5.27
CA VAL A 443 -32.19 0.83 -4.20
C VAL A 443 -31.58 -0.57 -4.08
N PHE A 444 -32.42 -1.61 -4.13
CA PHE A 444 -32.03 -3.02 -4.21
C PHE A 444 -32.41 -3.60 -5.58
N PRO A 445 -31.47 -3.66 -6.56
CA PRO A 445 -31.75 -4.11 -7.92
C PRO A 445 -32.22 -5.57 -8.02
N SER A 446 -31.88 -6.42 -7.03
CA SER A 446 -32.22 -7.84 -7.05
C SER A 446 -32.41 -8.43 -5.65
N ARG A 447 -33.11 -9.57 -5.57
CA ARG A 447 -33.24 -10.34 -4.33
C ARG A 447 -31.89 -10.87 -3.81
N SER A 448 -30.94 -11.14 -4.72
CA SER A 448 -29.57 -11.52 -4.36
C SER A 448 -28.81 -10.38 -3.71
N ASP A 449 -28.95 -9.15 -4.21
CA ASP A 449 -28.34 -7.95 -3.63
C ASP A 449 -28.87 -7.71 -2.21
N PHE A 450 -30.19 -7.75 -2.02
CA PHE A 450 -30.80 -7.64 -0.68
C PHE A 450 -30.30 -8.74 0.28
N LYS A 451 -30.24 -10.01 -0.17
CA LYS A 451 -29.74 -11.12 0.65
C LYS A 451 -28.26 -10.93 1.02
N HIS A 452 -27.46 -10.44 0.08
CA HIS A 452 -26.05 -10.12 0.31
C HIS A 452 -25.90 -9.01 1.35
N CYS A 453 -26.60 -7.88 1.19
CA CYS A 453 -26.61 -6.80 2.17
C CYS A 453 -27.04 -7.26 3.57
N ARG A 454 -28.07 -8.13 3.66
CA ARG A 454 -28.49 -8.74 4.93
C ARG A 454 -27.40 -9.61 5.56
N GLN A 455 -26.72 -10.42 4.76
CA GLN A 455 -25.59 -11.23 5.25
C GLN A 455 -24.46 -10.34 5.75
N MET A 456 -24.10 -9.30 4.98
CA MET A 456 -23.07 -8.34 5.35
C MET A 456 -23.44 -7.62 6.65
N PHE A 457 -24.68 -7.15 6.82
CA PHE A 457 -25.15 -6.56 8.07
C PHE A 457 -24.88 -7.47 9.28
N ASN A 458 -25.30 -8.74 9.20
CA ASN A 458 -25.10 -9.70 10.28
C ASN A 458 -23.61 -9.93 10.56
N THR A 459 -22.79 -10.07 9.52
CA THR A 459 -21.34 -10.20 9.66
C THR A 459 -20.72 -8.97 10.32
N GLN A 460 -21.09 -7.76 9.91
CA GLN A 460 -20.55 -6.53 10.47
C GLN A 460 -20.98 -6.33 11.93
N LYS A 461 -22.23 -6.64 12.27
CA LYS A 461 -22.72 -6.59 13.66
C LYS A 461 -21.92 -7.52 14.58
N GLU A 462 -21.61 -8.73 14.12
CA GLU A 462 -20.77 -9.67 14.87
C GLU A 462 -19.31 -9.19 14.97
N ILE A 463 -18.76 -8.61 13.91
CA ILE A 463 -17.41 -8.00 13.94
C ILE A 463 -17.37 -6.85 14.94
N MET A 464 -18.37 -5.96 14.95
CA MET A 464 -18.45 -4.86 15.92
C MET A 464 -18.40 -5.40 17.36
N ARG A 465 -19.14 -6.48 17.67
CA ARG A 465 -19.09 -7.10 19.01
C ARG A 465 -17.71 -7.68 19.37
N ARG A 466 -17.04 -8.34 18.43
CA ARG A 466 -15.68 -8.92 18.64
C ARG A 466 -14.60 -7.86 18.76
N VAL A 467 -14.75 -6.78 18.00
CA VAL A 467 -13.97 -5.55 18.10
C VAL A 467 -14.48 -4.69 19.27
N GLY A 468 -15.33 -5.23 20.15
CA GLY A 468 -15.65 -4.71 21.49
C GLY A 468 -16.60 -3.51 21.56
N PHE A 469 -17.41 -3.30 20.52
CA PHE A 469 -18.58 -2.44 20.61
C PHE A 469 -19.66 -3.13 21.46
N THR A 470 -20.23 -2.39 22.40
CA THR A 470 -21.41 -2.85 23.16
C THR A 470 -22.66 -2.81 22.28
N ASP A 471 -23.73 -3.50 22.67
CA ASP A 471 -25.00 -3.41 21.93
C ASP A 471 -25.55 -1.97 21.94
N ASP A 472 -25.29 -1.19 23.00
CA ASP A 472 -25.62 0.24 23.07
C ASP A 472 -24.79 1.07 22.06
N ASP A 473 -23.48 0.81 21.98
CA ASP A 473 -22.60 1.43 20.98
C ASP A 473 -23.11 1.16 19.55
N ILE A 474 -23.47 -0.10 19.26
CA ILE A 474 -24.01 -0.52 17.96
C ILE A 474 -25.35 0.18 17.68
N ASN A 475 -26.23 0.25 18.68
CA ASN A 475 -27.51 0.93 18.55
C ASN A 475 -27.31 2.42 18.26
N MET A 476 -26.33 3.07 18.90
CA MET A 476 -26.00 4.47 18.65
C MET A 476 -25.45 4.72 17.23
N VAL A 477 -24.64 3.79 16.70
CA VAL A 477 -24.23 3.84 15.29
C VAL A 477 -25.47 3.84 14.39
N PHE A 478 -26.44 2.96 14.66
CA PHE A 478 -27.68 2.89 13.87
C PHE A 478 -28.54 4.15 14.03
N THR A 479 -28.63 4.72 15.23
CA THR A 479 -29.30 6.00 15.50
C THR A 479 -28.72 7.12 14.66
N ILE A 480 -27.39 7.28 14.65
CA ILE A 480 -26.71 8.35 13.90
C ILE A 480 -26.90 8.17 12.39
N LEU A 481 -26.73 6.94 11.88
CA LEU A 481 -26.97 6.66 10.45
C LEU A 481 -28.41 6.94 10.04
N SER A 482 -29.38 6.57 10.88
CA SER A 482 -30.81 6.83 10.63
C SER A 482 -31.11 8.33 10.66
N ALA A 483 -30.53 9.06 11.62
CA ALA A 483 -30.65 10.51 11.69
C ALA A 483 -30.05 11.19 10.44
N ILE A 484 -28.93 10.71 9.91
CA ILE A 484 -28.34 11.23 8.66
C ILE A 484 -29.29 11.02 7.47
N LEU A 485 -29.92 9.84 7.36
CA LEU A 485 -30.89 9.56 6.30
C LEU A 485 -32.07 10.56 6.35
N HIS A 486 -32.65 10.78 7.53
CA HIS A 486 -33.73 11.76 7.71
C HIS A 486 -33.27 13.20 7.50
N LEU A 487 -32.09 13.56 8.00
CA LEU A 487 -31.51 14.89 7.83
C LEU A 487 -31.36 15.23 6.35
N THR A 488 -30.88 14.30 5.53
CA THR A 488 -30.70 14.51 4.08
C THR A 488 -32.03 14.60 3.30
N ASN A 489 -33.14 14.21 3.92
CA ASN A 489 -34.48 14.31 3.35
C ASN A 489 -35.19 15.63 3.68
N ILE A 490 -34.63 16.49 4.55
CA ILE A 490 -35.21 17.82 4.81
C ILE A 490 -35.18 18.64 3.53
N GLN A 491 -36.35 19.10 3.10
CA GLN A 491 -36.57 19.94 1.92
C GLN A 491 -36.92 21.37 2.34
N PHE A 492 -36.37 22.34 1.60
CA PHE A 492 -36.59 23.76 1.83
C PHE A 492 -37.37 24.34 0.65
N SER A 493 -38.20 25.34 0.92
CA SER A 493 -38.90 26.14 -0.09
C SER A 493 -38.67 27.63 0.18
N HIS A 494 -38.76 28.46 -0.87
CA HIS A 494 -38.62 29.92 -0.74
C HIS A 494 -39.81 30.54 -0.01
N ASP A 495 -39.53 31.44 0.93
CA ASP A 495 -40.55 32.26 1.58
C ASP A 495 -40.60 33.65 0.95
N ASP A 496 -41.62 33.89 0.11
CA ASP A 496 -41.83 35.19 -0.55
C ASP A 496 -42.06 36.34 0.46
N GLU A 497 -42.56 36.04 1.67
CA GLU A 497 -42.79 37.08 2.67
C GLU A 497 -41.49 37.55 3.30
N THR A 498 -40.59 36.64 3.66
CA THR A 498 -39.37 36.94 4.41
C THR A 498 -38.11 37.06 3.56
N ASP A 499 -38.19 36.76 2.26
CA ASP A 499 -37.03 36.65 1.34
C ASP A 499 -36.00 35.61 1.83
N GLY A 500 -36.50 34.59 2.54
CA GLY A 500 -35.74 33.51 3.16
C GLY A 500 -36.22 32.14 2.69
N VAL A 501 -36.11 31.15 3.57
CA VAL A 501 -36.59 29.78 3.33
C VAL A 501 -37.38 29.24 4.51
N TYR A 502 -38.27 28.31 4.21
CA TYR A 502 -38.96 27.48 5.19
C TYR A 502 -38.79 25.99 4.85
N ILE A 503 -39.02 25.12 5.83
CA ILE A 503 -38.97 23.67 5.69
C ILE A 503 -40.33 23.18 5.20
N GLU A 504 -40.38 22.41 4.10
CA GLU A 504 -41.63 21.96 3.50
C GLU A 504 -42.37 20.93 4.37
N ASP A 505 -41.66 19.88 4.76
CA ASP A 505 -42.13 18.82 5.64
C ASP A 505 -41.28 18.82 6.92
N GLU A 506 -41.92 19.06 8.06
CA GLU A 506 -41.25 19.08 9.37
C GLU A 506 -41.03 17.67 9.93
N TYR A 507 -41.65 16.63 9.36
CA TYR A 507 -41.51 15.26 9.86
C TYR A 507 -40.06 14.76 9.89
N PRO A 508 -39.24 14.88 8.82
CA PRO A 508 -37.84 14.46 8.87
C PRO A 508 -37.04 15.24 9.94
N LEU A 509 -37.34 16.53 10.12
CA LEU A 509 -36.70 17.35 11.15
C LEU A 509 -37.07 16.87 12.56
N GLU A 510 -38.35 16.62 12.83
CA GLU A 510 -38.83 16.09 14.11
C GLU A 510 -38.17 14.75 14.44
N VAL A 511 -38.02 13.88 13.44
CA VAL A 511 -37.32 12.60 13.59
C VAL A 511 -35.84 12.80 13.92
N VAL A 512 -35.14 13.70 13.23
CA VAL A 512 -33.73 14.02 13.52
C VAL A 512 -33.57 14.52 14.96
N CYS A 513 -34.42 15.46 15.39
CA CYS A 513 -34.41 15.98 16.76
C CYS A 513 -34.69 14.89 17.79
N THR A 514 -35.60 13.97 17.48
CA THR A 514 -35.90 12.83 18.36
C THR A 514 -34.72 11.87 18.48
N LEU A 515 -34.13 11.46 17.35
CA LEU A 515 -33.02 10.49 17.32
C LEU A 515 -31.74 11.05 17.93
N LEU A 516 -31.44 12.33 17.71
CA LEU A 516 -30.25 13.00 18.23
C LEU A 516 -30.49 13.74 19.55
N ALA A 517 -31.69 13.63 20.13
CA ALA A 517 -32.11 14.33 21.35
C ALA A 517 -31.77 15.83 21.31
N LEU A 518 -32.16 16.51 20.22
CA LEU A 518 -31.95 17.93 19.99
C LEU A 518 -33.26 18.70 20.19
N ASP A 519 -33.13 19.98 20.52
CA ASP A 519 -34.25 20.90 20.51
C ASP A 519 -34.64 21.26 19.06
N GLN A 520 -35.92 21.11 18.74
CA GLN A 520 -36.45 21.31 17.38
C GLN A 520 -36.40 22.78 16.96
N GLU A 521 -36.68 23.71 17.87
CA GLU A 521 -36.65 25.15 17.55
C GLU A 521 -35.21 25.60 17.28
N ILE A 522 -34.26 25.14 18.10
CA ILE A 522 -32.84 25.45 17.91
C ILE A 522 -32.32 24.90 16.58
N LEU A 523 -32.61 23.63 16.24
CA LEU A 523 -32.15 23.06 14.97
C LEU A 523 -32.81 23.75 13.77
N THR A 524 -34.11 24.05 13.84
CA THR A 524 -34.81 24.81 12.79
C THR A 524 -34.12 26.14 12.54
N MET A 525 -33.88 26.91 13.61
CA MET A 525 -33.22 28.21 13.56
C MET A 525 -31.81 28.10 12.98
N ALA A 526 -31.05 27.07 13.39
CA ALA A 526 -29.71 26.83 12.88
C ALA A 526 -29.71 26.49 11.38
N LEU A 527 -30.72 25.79 10.86
CA LEU A 527 -30.84 25.45 9.45
C LEU A 527 -31.25 26.64 8.58
N ILE A 528 -32.19 27.48 9.02
CA ILE A 528 -32.75 28.58 8.20
C ILE A 528 -32.07 29.94 8.39
N SER A 529 -31.22 30.09 9.41
CA SER A 529 -30.56 31.37 9.71
C SER A 529 -29.06 31.23 9.93
N THR A 530 -28.35 32.36 9.83
CA THR A 530 -26.96 32.53 10.25
C THR A 530 -26.85 33.77 11.13
N PHE A 531 -25.84 33.83 11.99
CA PHE A 531 -25.51 35.05 12.71
C PHE A 531 -24.08 35.48 12.46
N SER A 532 -23.86 36.79 12.45
CA SER A 532 -22.54 37.39 12.38
C SER A 532 -22.38 38.39 13.51
N ILE A 533 -21.16 38.53 14.04
CA ILE A 533 -20.84 39.55 15.03
C ILE A 533 -20.15 40.69 14.32
N THR A 534 -20.87 41.79 14.11
CA THR A 534 -20.33 42.99 13.47
C THR A 534 -20.24 44.10 14.51
N LYS A 535 -19.04 44.62 14.77
CA LYS A 535 -18.79 45.68 15.77
C LYS A 535 -19.30 45.36 17.18
N GLY A 536 -19.38 44.08 17.55
CA GLY A 536 -19.88 43.63 18.86
C GLY A 536 -21.40 43.43 18.93
N GLU A 537 -22.12 43.64 17.82
CA GLU A 537 -23.55 43.37 17.70
C GLU A 537 -23.78 42.05 16.97
N ARG A 538 -24.70 41.22 17.48
CA ARG A 538 -25.12 39.97 16.82
C ARG A 538 -26.20 40.32 15.79
N VAL A 539 -25.87 40.15 14.52
CA VAL A 539 -26.79 40.31 13.38
C VAL A 539 -27.21 38.93 12.92
N ILE A 540 -28.51 38.65 12.96
CA ILE A 540 -29.09 37.41 12.44
C ILE A 540 -29.65 37.69 11.05
N SER A 541 -29.35 36.83 10.08
CA SER A 541 -29.87 36.90 8.72
C SER A 541 -30.42 35.54 8.30
N LEU A 542 -31.54 35.55 7.58
CA LEU A 542 -32.11 34.35 6.98
C LEU A 542 -31.20 33.86 5.85
N LYS A 543 -31.18 32.54 5.66
CA LYS A 543 -30.48 31.88 4.57
C LYS A 543 -31.36 31.83 3.34
N ASN A 544 -30.72 31.86 2.18
CA ASN A 544 -31.38 31.51 0.92
C ASN A 544 -31.44 29.97 0.75
N PHE A 545 -32.07 29.53 -0.35
CA PHE A 545 -32.26 28.12 -0.68
C PHE A 545 -30.96 27.32 -0.72
N ASP A 546 -29.94 27.81 -1.43
CA ASP A 546 -28.66 27.12 -1.56
C ASP A 546 -27.96 27.03 -0.19
N GLN A 547 -27.87 28.14 0.54
CA GLN A 547 -27.25 28.19 1.86
C GLN A 547 -27.92 27.24 2.87
N ALA A 548 -29.23 27.04 2.80
CA ALA A 548 -29.95 26.12 3.68
C ALA A 548 -29.69 24.65 3.31
N ASN A 549 -29.69 24.32 2.01
CA ASN A 549 -29.31 22.99 1.52
C ASN A 549 -27.86 22.64 1.90
N ASP A 550 -26.93 23.57 1.68
CA ASP A 550 -25.53 23.42 2.05
C ASP A 550 -25.36 23.22 3.54
N CYS A 551 -26.10 23.98 4.35
CA CYS A 551 -26.07 23.87 5.81
C CYS A 551 -26.55 22.50 6.29
N ARG A 552 -27.63 21.96 5.71
CA ARG A 552 -28.13 20.60 5.97
C ARG A 552 -27.07 19.56 5.59
N ASP A 553 -26.50 19.69 4.41
CA ASP A 553 -25.57 18.70 3.87
C ASP A 553 -24.22 18.72 4.60
N ALA A 554 -23.73 19.90 5.01
CA ALA A 554 -22.55 20.05 5.88
C ALA A 554 -22.75 19.34 7.23
N LEU A 555 -23.94 19.44 7.82
CA LEU A 555 -24.27 18.75 9.06
C LEU A 555 -24.29 17.22 8.89
N ALA A 556 -24.87 16.72 7.80
CA ALA A 556 -24.87 15.30 7.49
C ALA A 556 -23.46 14.75 7.29
N LYS A 557 -22.62 15.48 6.53
CA LYS A 557 -21.19 15.16 6.33
C LYS A 557 -20.43 15.11 7.66
N ALA A 558 -20.60 16.12 8.51
CA ALA A 558 -19.92 16.21 9.80
C ALA A 558 -20.34 15.09 10.77
N LEU A 559 -21.64 14.78 10.84
CA LEU A 559 -22.15 13.64 11.64
C LEU A 559 -21.50 12.32 11.20
N TYR A 560 -21.46 12.08 9.89
CA TYR A 560 -20.87 10.85 9.35
C TYR A 560 -19.37 10.75 9.58
N GLU A 561 -18.62 11.81 9.31
CA GLU A 561 -17.17 11.86 9.53
C GLU A 561 -16.80 11.64 11.00
N ARG A 562 -17.52 12.29 11.91
CA ARG A 562 -17.28 12.16 13.36
C ARG A 562 -17.66 10.77 13.85
N LEU A 563 -18.75 10.18 13.32
CA LEU A 563 -19.11 8.78 13.56
C LEU A 563 -18.01 7.83 13.07
N PHE A 564 -17.53 8.00 11.84
CA PHE A 564 -16.49 7.17 11.25
C PHE A 564 -15.19 7.26 12.06
N SER A 565 -14.78 8.48 12.42
CA SER A 565 -13.62 8.74 13.28
C SER A 565 -13.76 8.07 14.64
N TRP A 566 -14.96 8.09 15.22
CA TRP A 566 -15.25 7.41 16.48
C TRP A 566 -15.20 5.88 16.34
N ILE A 567 -15.71 5.30 15.26
CA ILE A 567 -15.59 3.86 14.98
C ILE A 567 -14.11 3.45 14.89
N VAL A 568 -13.29 4.23 14.18
CA VAL A 568 -11.83 4.02 14.11
C VAL A 568 -11.20 4.12 15.50
N LYS A 569 -11.59 5.11 16.32
CA LYS A 569 -11.11 5.24 17.70
C LYS A 569 -11.49 4.05 18.59
N GLN A 570 -12.74 3.59 18.54
CA GLN A 570 -13.19 2.43 19.33
C GLN A 570 -12.38 1.20 18.95
N THR A 571 -12.19 0.98 17.65
CA THR A 571 -11.34 -0.09 17.12
C THR A 571 -9.92 0.03 17.67
N ASN A 572 -9.30 1.20 17.58
CA ASN A 572 -7.95 1.46 18.10
C ASN A 572 -7.82 1.23 19.61
N THR A 573 -8.84 1.53 20.41
CA THR A 573 -8.80 1.34 21.86
C THR A 573 -8.58 -0.14 22.24
N LEU A 574 -9.04 -1.05 21.39
CA LEU A 574 -8.97 -2.50 21.63
C LEU A 574 -7.82 -3.20 20.89
N LEU A 575 -7.21 -2.50 19.93
CA LEU A 575 -5.96 -2.91 19.29
C LEU A 575 -4.72 -2.43 20.07
N GLN A 576 -4.88 -1.53 21.04
CA GLN A 576 -3.77 -1.00 21.83
C GLN A 576 -3.06 -2.06 22.67
N PRO A 577 -1.73 -1.93 22.88
CA PRO A 577 -1.01 -2.80 23.80
C PRO A 577 -1.58 -2.74 25.21
N ASN A 578 -1.75 -3.89 25.86
CA ASN A 578 -2.22 -3.98 27.25
C ASN A 578 -1.26 -3.24 28.21
N ARG A 579 -1.55 -1.98 28.51
CA ARG A 579 -0.75 -1.10 29.41
C ARG A 579 -0.55 -1.68 30.81
N ARG A 580 -1.44 -2.58 31.26
CA ARG A 580 -1.40 -3.20 32.60
C ARG A 580 -0.19 -4.13 32.85
N ARG A 581 0.56 -4.55 31.83
CA ARG A 581 1.73 -5.44 32.02
C ARG A 581 3.09 -4.74 32.05
N ASN A 582 3.23 -3.54 31.49
CA ASN A 582 4.54 -2.91 31.25
C ASN A 582 4.54 -1.43 31.65
N GLN A 583 4.34 -1.12 32.93
CA GLN A 583 4.49 0.26 33.46
C GLN A 583 5.95 0.64 33.77
N THR A 584 6.92 -0.24 33.52
CA THR A 584 8.31 -0.05 33.95
C THR A 584 9.30 0.30 32.84
N ASP A 585 8.94 0.20 31.55
CA ASP A 585 9.90 0.43 30.47
C ASP A 585 9.41 1.54 29.51
N ASN A 586 10.25 2.54 29.28
CA ASN A 586 10.24 3.41 28.09
C ASN A 586 10.53 2.57 26.82
N ASN A 587 9.76 1.51 26.57
CA ASN A 587 10.02 0.60 25.47
C ASN A 587 9.66 1.28 24.14
N ILE A 588 10.69 1.58 23.36
CA ILE A 588 10.58 1.99 21.95
C ILE A 588 10.01 0.78 21.18
N TYR A 589 8.75 0.87 20.77
CA TYR A 589 8.13 -0.16 19.92
C TYR A 589 8.63 -0.02 18.49
N ARG A 590 8.88 -1.15 17.82
CA ARG A 590 9.08 -1.14 16.36
C ARG A 590 7.73 -1.26 15.66
N THR A 591 7.64 -0.63 14.50
CA THR A 591 6.40 -0.60 13.72
C THR A 591 6.61 -1.20 12.34
N CYS A 592 5.63 -1.98 11.89
CA CYS A 592 5.47 -2.32 10.48
C CYS A 592 4.14 -1.73 10.03
N SER A 593 4.19 -0.74 9.16
CA SER A 593 3.02 -0.04 8.68
C SER A 593 2.70 -0.43 7.25
N ILE A 594 1.42 -0.42 6.89
CA ILE A 594 0.95 -0.66 5.53
C ILE A 594 -0.01 0.46 5.14
N LEU A 595 0.30 1.13 4.03
CA LEU A 595 -0.53 2.20 3.46
C LEU A 595 -1.40 1.64 2.33
N ASP A 596 -2.72 1.76 2.49
CA ASP A 596 -3.76 1.47 1.50
C ASP A 596 -4.55 2.74 1.22
N MET A 597 -4.13 3.49 0.20
CA MET A 597 -4.78 4.74 -0.21
C MET A 597 -5.78 4.52 -1.34
N SER A 598 -6.77 5.40 -1.47
CA SER A 598 -7.63 5.46 -2.64
C SER A 598 -6.79 5.55 -3.92
N GLY A 599 -7.16 4.78 -4.95
CA GLY A 599 -6.43 4.80 -6.21
C GLY A 599 -6.65 6.09 -6.99
N PHE A 600 -5.79 6.34 -7.98
CA PHE A 600 -6.00 7.40 -8.96
C PHE A 600 -7.35 7.22 -9.69
N GLU A 601 -8.08 8.30 -9.91
CA GLU A 601 -9.42 8.30 -10.50
C GLU A 601 -9.56 9.33 -11.63
N ASN A 602 -10.18 8.90 -12.72
CA ASN A 602 -10.54 9.77 -13.84
C ASN A 602 -11.90 9.36 -14.39
N PHE A 603 -12.93 10.09 -13.98
CA PHE A 603 -14.32 9.89 -14.37
C PHE A 603 -14.73 10.83 -15.53
N GLN A 604 -15.96 10.69 -16.01
CA GLN A 604 -16.53 11.60 -17.01
C GLN A 604 -16.63 13.04 -16.47
N VAL A 605 -16.89 13.19 -15.18
CA VAL A 605 -16.90 14.47 -14.46
C VAL A 605 -16.06 14.31 -13.20
N ASN A 606 -14.94 15.03 -13.12
CA ASN A 606 -14.06 15.01 -11.96
C ASN A 606 -14.24 16.30 -11.16
N SER A 607 -14.48 16.16 -9.86
CA SER A 607 -14.75 17.26 -8.94
C SER A 607 -13.56 17.47 -7.97
N PHE A 608 -13.75 18.34 -6.98
CA PHE A 608 -12.80 18.65 -5.92
C PHE A 608 -12.29 17.38 -5.19
N GLU A 609 -13.16 16.40 -5.00
CA GLU A 609 -12.83 15.14 -4.34
C GLU A 609 -11.82 14.33 -5.17
N GLN A 610 -12.04 14.22 -6.48
CA GLN A 610 -11.08 13.58 -7.39
C GLN A 610 -9.76 14.37 -7.45
N LEU A 611 -9.80 15.70 -7.39
CA LEU A 611 -8.59 16.51 -7.29
C LEU A 611 -7.78 16.13 -6.04
N CYS A 612 -8.41 16.09 -4.87
CA CYS A 612 -7.77 15.68 -3.62
C CYS A 612 -7.18 14.25 -3.71
N ILE A 613 -7.95 13.28 -4.22
CA ILE A 613 -7.49 11.89 -4.40
C ILE A 613 -6.27 11.84 -5.34
N ASN A 614 -6.33 12.52 -6.48
CA ASN A 614 -5.28 12.49 -7.48
C ASN A 614 -4.02 13.23 -7.00
N VAL A 615 -4.15 14.32 -6.25
CA VAL A 615 -3.00 15.02 -5.64
C VAL A 615 -2.34 14.18 -4.55
N ALA A 616 -3.12 13.43 -3.75
CA ALA A 616 -2.56 12.50 -2.79
C ALA A 616 -1.76 11.39 -3.49
N ASN A 617 -2.28 10.84 -4.60
CA ASN A 617 -1.54 9.89 -5.44
C ASN A 617 -0.29 10.52 -6.07
N GLU A 618 -0.34 11.77 -6.50
CA GLU A 618 0.81 12.53 -7.03
C GLU A 618 1.93 12.63 -5.99
N HIS A 619 1.59 12.93 -4.72
CA HIS A 619 2.56 12.97 -3.61
C HIS A 619 3.16 11.60 -3.31
N LEU A 620 2.35 10.54 -3.32
CA LEU A 620 2.87 9.19 -3.12
C LEU A 620 3.79 8.75 -4.27
N GLN A 621 3.48 9.16 -5.50
CA GLN A 621 4.36 8.95 -6.65
C GLN A 621 5.65 9.75 -6.52
N TYR A 622 5.59 10.98 -6.02
CA TYR A 622 6.78 11.78 -5.73
C TYR A 622 7.64 11.14 -4.64
N TYR A 623 7.03 10.68 -3.54
CA TYR A 623 7.71 9.93 -2.48
C TYR A 623 8.38 8.65 -3.01
N PHE A 624 7.72 7.93 -3.92
CA PHE A 624 8.32 6.78 -4.60
C PHE A 624 9.54 7.19 -5.43
N ASN A 625 9.43 8.24 -6.24
CA ASN A 625 10.52 8.73 -7.08
C ASN A 625 11.70 9.23 -6.24
N GLU A 626 11.42 9.93 -5.13
CA GLU A 626 12.41 10.42 -4.17
C GLU A 626 13.23 9.26 -3.59
N HIS A 627 12.57 8.19 -3.16
CA HIS A 627 13.26 7.02 -2.57
C HIS A 627 13.96 6.12 -3.58
N ILE A 628 13.35 5.83 -4.72
CA ILE A 628 13.91 4.87 -5.70
C ILE A 628 15.01 5.48 -6.55
N PHE A 629 14.92 6.77 -6.85
CA PHE A 629 15.88 7.45 -7.70
C PHE A 629 16.72 8.46 -6.91
N LEU A 630 16.12 9.55 -6.40
CA LEU A 630 16.89 10.69 -5.88
C LEU A 630 17.78 10.33 -4.68
N GLN A 631 17.27 9.55 -3.74
CA GLN A 631 18.03 9.12 -2.56
C GLN A 631 19.15 8.15 -2.96
N GLU A 632 18.90 7.22 -3.87
CA GLU A 632 19.90 6.27 -4.35
C GLU A 632 21.03 6.98 -5.11
N GLU A 633 20.70 7.98 -5.95
CA GLU A 633 21.68 8.86 -6.61
C GLU A 633 22.56 9.61 -5.59
N GLN A 634 21.95 10.11 -4.51
CA GLN A 634 22.63 10.81 -3.42
C GLN A 634 23.57 9.88 -2.64
N ASP A 635 23.15 8.65 -2.38
CA ASP A 635 23.96 7.65 -1.67
C ASP A 635 25.18 7.27 -2.52
N TYR A 636 25.03 7.04 -3.82
CA TYR A 636 26.17 6.81 -4.72
C TYR A 636 27.15 7.97 -4.73
N GLY A 637 26.64 9.20 -4.75
CA GLY A 637 27.47 10.41 -4.67
C GLY A 637 28.24 10.50 -3.34
N THR A 638 27.58 10.17 -2.23
CA THR A 638 28.16 10.21 -0.87
C THR A 638 29.23 9.12 -0.68
N GLU A 639 29.03 7.94 -1.26
CA GLU A 639 29.99 6.83 -1.21
C GLU A 639 31.11 6.93 -2.27
N GLY A 640 31.04 7.90 -3.18
CA GLY A 640 32.02 8.08 -4.25
C GLY A 640 31.98 6.98 -5.31
N VAL A 641 30.82 6.35 -5.50
CA VAL A 641 30.60 5.33 -6.52
C VAL A 641 30.39 6.01 -7.87
N SER A 642 31.10 5.55 -8.90
CA SER A 642 30.87 6.00 -10.27
C SER A 642 29.58 5.39 -10.80
N TRP A 643 28.63 6.22 -11.23
CA TRP A 643 27.34 5.79 -11.76
C TRP A 643 26.89 6.67 -12.93
N GLU A 644 26.01 6.15 -13.78
CA GLU A 644 25.42 6.88 -14.90
C GLU A 644 24.02 7.36 -14.54
N LYS A 645 23.72 8.63 -14.83
CA LYS A 645 22.43 9.22 -14.47
C LYS A 645 21.27 8.53 -15.17
N VAL A 646 20.32 8.02 -14.39
CA VAL A 646 19.09 7.42 -14.91
C VAL A 646 18.05 8.53 -15.07
N GLU A 647 17.58 8.74 -16.30
CA GLU A 647 16.49 9.67 -16.54
C GLU A 647 15.15 9.02 -16.14
N PHE A 648 14.38 9.74 -15.32
CA PHE A 648 13.03 9.36 -14.94
C PHE A 648 12.09 10.57 -14.97
N GLN A 649 10.79 10.32 -15.00
CA GLN A 649 9.78 11.38 -14.97
C GLN A 649 9.58 11.86 -13.53
N ASN A 650 10.29 12.92 -13.16
CA ASN A 650 10.03 13.63 -11.91
C ASN A 650 8.70 14.40 -12.01
N ASN A 651 7.95 14.43 -10.92
CA ASN A 651 6.66 15.11 -10.78
C ASN A 651 6.65 16.18 -9.68
N GLU A 652 7.83 16.59 -9.18
CA GLU A 652 8.00 17.69 -8.23
C GLU A 652 7.34 19.00 -8.69
N ASP A 653 7.35 19.28 -10.00
CA ASP A 653 6.70 20.44 -10.60
C ASP A 653 5.19 20.47 -10.30
N LEU A 654 4.54 19.30 -10.31
CA LEU A 654 3.14 19.17 -9.92
C LEU A 654 2.94 19.35 -8.41
N ILE A 655 3.87 18.85 -7.59
CA ILE A 655 3.83 19.06 -6.14
C ILE A 655 3.85 20.56 -5.83
N GLU A 656 4.73 21.33 -6.48
CA GLU A 656 4.78 22.78 -6.36
C GLU A 656 3.50 23.45 -6.91
N LEU A 657 3.00 23.01 -8.06
CA LEU A 657 1.76 23.53 -8.66
C LEU A 657 0.56 23.38 -7.71
N PHE A 658 0.46 22.28 -6.95
CA PHE A 658 -0.64 22.05 -6.03
C PHE A 658 -0.41 22.68 -4.66
N MET A 659 0.76 22.45 -4.06
CA MET A 659 1.04 22.75 -2.65
C MET A 659 1.75 24.08 -2.40
N GLY A 660 2.37 24.64 -3.44
CA GLY A 660 3.19 25.84 -3.35
C GLY A 660 2.40 27.06 -2.84
N PRO A 661 3.12 28.14 -2.47
CA PRO A 661 2.52 29.35 -1.90
C PRO A 661 1.54 30.05 -2.86
N LEU A 662 1.71 29.87 -4.17
CA LEU A 662 0.79 30.32 -5.23
C LEU A 662 0.19 29.13 -6.00
N GLY A 663 0.16 27.96 -5.37
CA GLY A 663 -0.39 26.73 -5.94
C GLY A 663 -1.92 26.69 -5.93
N ILE A 664 -2.49 25.67 -6.57
CA ILE A 664 -3.93 25.50 -6.75
C ILE A 664 -4.69 25.56 -5.42
N PHE A 665 -4.22 24.89 -4.36
CA PHE A 665 -4.92 24.91 -3.07
C PHE A 665 -4.81 26.27 -2.36
N ALA A 666 -3.69 26.98 -2.49
CA ALA A 666 -3.54 28.31 -1.90
C ALA A 666 -4.45 29.33 -2.59
N LEU A 667 -4.53 29.28 -3.92
CA LEU A 667 -5.43 30.11 -4.72
C LEU A 667 -6.90 29.79 -4.41
N LEU A 668 -7.23 28.50 -4.25
CA LEU A 668 -8.56 28.05 -3.83
C LEU A 668 -8.93 28.61 -2.46
N ASP A 669 -8.04 28.54 -1.48
CA ASP A 669 -8.29 29.06 -0.13
C ASP A 669 -8.49 30.58 -0.11
N GLU A 670 -7.68 31.31 -0.86
CA GLU A 670 -7.83 32.76 -0.99
C GLU A 670 -9.17 33.14 -1.60
N GLU A 671 -9.55 32.47 -2.69
CA GLU A 671 -10.80 32.71 -3.41
C GLU A 671 -12.02 32.29 -2.57
N THR A 672 -11.89 31.21 -1.80
CA THR A 672 -12.94 30.70 -0.89
C THR A 672 -13.33 31.74 0.17
N ARG A 673 -12.36 32.51 0.64
CA ARG A 673 -12.52 33.57 1.65
C ARG A 673 -13.06 34.88 1.07
N PHE A 674 -13.07 35.04 -0.26
CA PHE A 674 -13.51 36.26 -0.90
C PHE A 674 -15.05 36.28 -1.06
N PRO A 675 -15.78 37.24 -0.44
CA PRO A 675 -17.25 37.18 -0.36
C PRO A 675 -17.99 37.22 -1.70
N LYS A 676 -17.36 37.75 -2.75
CA LYS A 676 -17.96 37.90 -4.09
C LYS A 676 -17.40 36.92 -5.13
N ALA A 677 -16.55 35.98 -4.71
CA ALA A 677 -15.98 35.00 -5.62
C ALA A 677 -17.01 33.93 -6.02
N ASN A 678 -16.83 33.39 -7.21
CA ASN A 678 -17.59 32.26 -7.74
C ASN A 678 -16.63 31.28 -8.45
N ASP A 679 -17.12 30.11 -8.84
CA ASP A 679 -16.26 29.06 -9.41
C ASP A 679 -15.63 29.48 -10.75
N GLU A 680 -16.26 30.38 -11.52
CA GLU A 680 -15.68 30.96 -12.74
C GLU A 680 -14.50 31.88 -12.40
N SER A 681 -14.63 32.76 -11.39
CA SER A 681 -13.55 33.65 -10.95
C SER A 681 -12.36 32.84 -10.42
N LEU A 682 -12.62 31.74 -9.72
CA LEU A 682 -11.61 30.77 -9.29
C LEU A 682 -10.84 30.20 -10.48
N VAL A 683 -11.53 29.69 -11.50
CA VAL A 683 -10.88 29.08 -12.67
C VAL A 683 -10.12 30.11 -13.50
N GLN A 684 -10.66 31.32 -13.64
CA GLN A 684 -9.92 32.43 -14.25
C GLN A 684 -8.63 32.76 -13.48
N LYS A 685 -8.67 32.69 -12.15
CA LYS A 685 -7.48 32.84 -11.30
C LYS A 685 -6.47 31.72 -11.53
N PHE A 686 -6.91 30.46 -11.61
CA PHE A 686 -6.03 29.34 -11.99
C PHE A 686 -5.43 29.54 -13.39
N HIS A 687 -6.23 29.93 -14.38
CA HIS A 687 -5.74 30.18 -15.74
C HIS A 687 -4.69 31.29 -15.78
N SER A 688 -4.86 32.37 -15.01
CA SER A 688 -3.92 33.49 -15.01
C SER A 688 -2.59 33.14 -14.34
N HIS A 689 -2.61 32.38 -13.24
CA HIS A 689 -1.41 32.02 -12.46
C HIS A 689 -0.68 30.80 -13.03
N CYS A 690 -1.41 29.81 -13.56
CA CYS A 690 -0.85 28.52 -13.99
C CYS A 690 -0.63 28.42 -15.51
N LYS A 691 -0.94 29.45 -16.32
CA LYS A 691 -0.88 29.39 -17.80
C LYS A 691 0.44 28.91 -18.41
N ASN A 692 1.56 29.17 -17.74
CA ASN A 692 2.89 28.85 -18.25
C ASN A 692 3.38 27.48 -17.76
N HIS A 693 2.63 26.82 -16.87
CA HIS A 693 3.02 25.52 -16.34
C HIS A 693 2.83 24.45 -17.43
N PRO A 694 3.86 23.63 -17.75
CA PRO A 694 3.83 22.70 -18.88
C PRO A 694 2.74 21.62 -18.77
N ARG A 695 2.33 21.29 -17.54
CA ARG A 695 1.30 20.29 -17.24
C ARG A 695 -0.09 20.89 -16.96
N TYR A 696 -0.25 22.21 -17.01
CA TYR A 696 -1.56 22.85 -16.83
C TYR A 696 -2.28 22.96 -18.17
N ILE A 697 -3.56 22.59 -18.19
CA ILE A 697 -4.38 22.56 -19.40
C ILE A 697 -5.54 23.52 -19.20
N ARG A 698 -5.75 24.42 -20.16
CA ARG A 698 -6.95 25.25 -20.27
C ARG A 698 -7.91 24.64 -21.30
N PRO A 699 -9.02 24.00 -20.87
CA PRO A 699 -10.05 23.52 -21.78
C PRO A 699 -10.65 24.65 -22.63
N ARG A 700 -11.09 24.34 -23.84
CA ARG A 700 -11.79 25.31 -24.71
C ARG A 700 -13.30 25.22 -24.46
N GLY A 701 -13.97 26.36 -24.31
CA GLY A 701 -15.43 26.45 -24.28
C GLY A 701 -16.10 26.06 -22.97
N ASN A 702 -15.36 25.86 -21.88
CA ASN A 702 -15.90 25.68 -20.53
C ASN A 702 -15.14 26.59 -19.55
N GLU A 703 -15.83 27.61 -19.03
CA GLU A 703 -15.24 28.65 -18.16
C GLU A 703 -15.03 28.17 -16.71
N THR A 704 -15.67 27.07 -16.31
CA THR A 704 -15.51 26.46 -14.98
C THR A 704 -14.63 25.22 -14.99
N ALA A 705 -13.91 24.93 -16.08
CA ALA A 705 -13.06 23.75 -16.16
C ALA A 705 -11.57 24.09 -16.27
N PHE A 706 -10.75 23.27 -15.63
CA PHE A 706 -9.30 23.28 -15.80
C PHE A 706 -8.80 21.83 -15.91
N GLY A 707 -7.64 21.63 -16.50
CA GLY A 707 -7.05 20.29 -16.62
C GLY A 707 -5.62 20.25 -16.14
N ILE A 708 -5.19 19.06 -15.73
CA ILE A 708 -3.82 18.78 -15.31
C ILE A 708 -3.36 17.51 -16.01
N HIS A 709 -2.10 17.52 -16.48
CA HIS A 709 -1.41 16.33 -16.92
C HIS A 709 -0.69 15.69 -15.73
N HIS A 710 -1.38 14.79 -15.03
CA HIS A 710 -0.84 14.02 -13.90
C HIS A 710 0.13 12.93 -14.38
N TYR A 711 0.86 12.32 -13.45
CA TYR A 711 1.73 11.16 -13.76
C TYR A 711 0.97 10.00 -14.44
N ALA A 712 -0.31 9.79 -14.08
CA ALA A 712 -1.15 8.74 -14.64
C ALA A 712 -1.93 9.17 -15.91
N GLY A 713 -1.90 10.46 -16.27
CA GLY A 713 -2.52 10.96 -17.50
C GLY A 713 -3.27 12.29 -17.34
N LYS A 714 -3.97 12.69 -18.40
CA LYS A 714 -4.73 13.95 -18.46
C LYS A 714 -6.06 13.78 -17.71
N VAL A 715 -6.32 14.67 -16.77
CA VAL A 715 -7.60 14.79 -16.06
C VAL A 715 -8.13 16.19 -16.24
N VAL A 716 -9.42 16.31 -16.54
CA VAL A 716 -10.15 17.58 -16.59
C VAL A 716 -11.07 17.63 -15.37
N TYR A 717 -10.93 18.69 -14.59
CA TYR A 717 -11.72 18.97 -13.41
C TYR A 717 -12.76 20.04 -13.73
N ASP A 718 -13.95 19.83 -13.19
CA ASP A 718 -15.05 20.75 -13.20
C ASP A 718 -15.13 21.46 -11.86
N ALA A 719 -14.84 22.75 -11.87
CA ALA A 719 -14.74 23.56 -10.66
C ALA A 719 -16.09 23.96 -10.07
N ARG A 720 -17.22 23.58 -10.69
CA ARG A 720 -18.55 23.86 -10.13
C ARG A 720 -18.67 23.30 -8.71
N GLY A 721 -18.95 24.16 -7.75
CA GLY A 721 -19.02 23.87 -6.33
C GLY A 721 -17.66 23.76 -5.62
N PHE A 722 -16.52 24.08 -6.24
CA PHE A 722 -15.21 23.98 -5.57
C PHE A 722 -15.10 24.91 -4.37
N LEU A 723 -15.51 26.17 -4.51
CA LEU A 723 -15.42 27.13 -3.40
C LEU A 723 -16.29 26.67 -2.22
N GLU A 724 -17.49 26.17 -2.50
CA GLU A 724 -18.42 25.64 -1.51
C GLU A 724 -17.85 24.40 -0.82
N LYS A 725 -17.41 23.41 -1.59
CA LYS A 725 -16.78 22.17 -1.08
C LYS A 725 -15.51 22.45 -0.29
N ASN A 726 -14.80 23.54 -0.58
CA ASN A 726 -13.63 23.93 0.20
C ASN A 726 -13.98 24.65 1.50
N ARG A 727 -15.15 25.29 1.60
CA ARG A 727 -15.63 25.89 2.86
C ARG A 727 -15.88 24.81 3.90
N ASP A 728 -16.69 23.79 3.56
CA ASP A 728 -17.11 22.62 4.38
C ASP A 728 -17.15 22.85 5.91
N ASN A 729 -17.57 24.06 6.31
CA ASN A 729 -17.48 24.50 7.70
C ASN A 729 -18.87 24.42 8.32
N LEU A 730 -18.95 23.80 9.50
CA LEU A 730 -20.18 23.76 10.25
C LEU A 730 -20.47 25.15 10.83
N SER A 731 -21.68 25.67 10.63
CA SER A 731 -22.03 26.96 11.23
C SER A 731 -21.96 26.87 12.76
N ALA A 732 -21.53 27.95 13.43
CA ALA A 732 -21.44 27.98 14.89
C ALA A 732 -22.77 27.63 15.59
N ASN A 733 -23.91 28.00 14.98
CA ASN A 733 -25.24 27.61 15.47
C ASN A 733 -25.44 26.09 15.47
N LEU A 734 -24.97 25.40 14.43
CA LEU A 734 -25.08 23.95 14.34
C LEU A 734 -24.13 23.24 15.31
N MET A 735 -22.91 23.78 15.51
CA MET A 735 -21.99 23.28 16.52
C MET A 735 -22.63 23.38 17.91
N GLU A 736 -23.10 24.57 18.29
CA GLU A 736 -23.75 24.80 19.60
C GLU A 736 -25.01 23.92 19.78
N CYS A 737 -25.80 23.72 18.72
CA CYS A 737 -26.96 22.84 18.75
C CYS A 737 -26.57 21.39 19.06
N MET A 738 -25.56 20.86 18.38
CA MET A 738 -25.11 19.48 18.55
C MET A 738 -24.38 19.25 19.88
N GLU A 739 -23.60 20.22 20.35
CA GLU A 739 -22.96 20.20 21.67
C GLU A 739 -23.97 20.08 22.82
N LYS A 740 -25.18 20.64 22.65
CA LYS A 740 -26.28 20.60 23.62
C LYS A 740 -27.19 19.37 23.48
N SER A 741 -26.83 18.40 22.63
CA SER A 741 -27.58 17.15 22.52
C SER A 741 -27.77 16.49 23.89
N GLY A 742 -28.97 15.95 24.13
CA GLY A 742 -29.25 15.11 25.30
C GLY A 742 -28.49 13.78 25.30
N ILE A 743 -27.84 13.41 24.17
CA ILE A 743 -26.99 12.23 24.05
C ILE A 743 -25.53 12.65 24.23
N GLU A 744 -24.91 12.16 25.30
CA GLU A 744 -23.53 12.51 25.67
C GLU A 744 -22.53 12.23 24.54
N LEU A 745 -22.73 11.13 23.78
CA LEU A 745 -21.85 10.83 22.64
C LEU A 745 -21.94 11.90 21.55
N ILE A 746 -23.13 12.40 21.21
CA ILE A 746 -23.28 13.43 20.16
C ILE A 746 -22.61 14.73 20.61
N GLY A 747 -22.88 15.19 21.84
CA GLY A 747 -22.18 16.36 22.39
C GLY A 747 -20.66 16.18 22.40
N TYR A 748 -20.19 14.99 22.80
CA TYR A 748 -18.77 14.65 22.75
C TYR A 748 -18.17 14.72 21.34
N LEU A 749 -18.86 14.18 20.33
CA LEU A 749 -18.40 14.23 18.94
C LEU A 749 -18.25 15.66 18.42
N PHE A 750 -18.99 16.63 18.97
CA PHE A 750 -19.01 18.02 18.52
C PHE A 750 -18.21 18.99 19.40
N THR A 751 -17.63 18.52 20.51
CA THR A 751 -16.73 19.31 21.39
C THR A 751 -15.25 19.15 21.08
N ILE A 752 -14.90 18.19 20.22
CA ILE A 752 -13.52 17.95 19.77
C ILE A 752 -13.21 18.98 18.68
N SER A 753 -12.20 19.82 18.88
CA SER A 753 -11.82 20.84 17.90
C SER A 753 -11.37 20.21 16.58
N ASP A 754 -11.85 20.76 15.46
CA ASP A 754 -11.50 20.36 14.09
C ASP A 754 -10.01 20.59 13.73
N ASP A 755 -9.24 21.24 14.62
CA ASP A 755 -7.86 21.69 14.39
C ASP A 755 -6.78 20.59 14.44
N THR A 756 -7.17 19.32 14.54
CA THR A 756 -6.21 18.22 14.55
C THR A 756 -6.63 17.14 13.56
N THR A 757 -5.85 17.06 12.48
CA THR A 757 -5.89 16.07 11.39
C THR A 757 -5.78 14.61 11.85
N SER A 758 -5.60 14.42 13.14
CA SER A 758 -5.76 13.18 13.86
C SER A 758 -6.78 13.39 14.99
N ILE A 759 -8.07 13.40 14.65
CA ILE A 759 -9.13 13.08 15.63
C ILE A 759 -8.72 11.81 16.40
N SER A 760 -8.00 10.88 15.77
CA SER A 760 -7.37 9.71 16.39
C SER A 760 -6.28 9.98 17.45
N ASP A 761 -5.46 11.05 17.39
CA ASP A 761 -4.40 11.33 18.39
C ASP A 761 -4.83 12.37 19.45
N THR A 762 -5.66 13.35 19.11
CA THR A 762 -6.21 14.31 20.09
C THR A 762 -7.17 13.63 21.06
N LEU A 763 -7.86 12.60 20.58
CA LEU A 763 -8.66 11.71 21.42
C LEU A 763 -7.84 10.74 22.30
N LEU A 764 -6.52 10.67 22.09
CA LEU A 764 -5.56 9.89 22.90
C LEU A 764 -4.72 10.77 23.84
N SER A 765 -4.57 12.07 23.55
CA SER A 765 -3.75 13.02 24.32
C SER A 765 -4.51 13.78 25.41
N SER A 766 -5.83 13.67 25.49
CA SER A 766 -6.61 14.22 26.60
C SER A 766 -6.40 13.43 27.90
N THR A 767 -5.20 13.45 28.44
CA THR A 767 -5.05 13.66 29.89
C THR A 767 -5.51 15.09 30.16
N SER A 768 -6.82 15.27 30.27
CA SER A 768 -7.33 16.40 31.01
C SER A 768 -6.78 16.31 32.46
N PRO A 769 -6.54 17.42 33.17
CA PRO A 769 -6.18 17.39 34.59
C PRO A 769 -7.27 16.76 35.47
N PHE A 770 -8.45 16.46 34.91
CA PHE A 770 -9.49 15.67 35.55
C PHE A 770 -9.35 14.20 35.14
N GLY A 771 -9.20 13.34 36.15
CA GLY A 771 -8.89 11.92 36.03
C GLY A 771 -9.87 11.11 35.19
N MET A 772 -9.49 9.84 34.94
CA MET A 772 -10.23 8.79 34.20
C MET A 772 -11.69 9.15 33.90
N ILE A 773 -11.93 9.80 32.76
CA ILE A 773 -13.29 10.03 32.28
C ILE A 773 -13.83 8.66 31.85
N SER A 774 -14.79 8.17 32.62
CA SER A 774 -15.66 7.04 32.28
C SER A 774 -16.14 7.15 30.83
N LYS A 775 -16.28 6.03 30.11
CA LYS A 775 -16.94 6.04 28.78
C LYS A 775 -18.23 6.88 28.86
N PRO A 776 -18.49 7.81 27.91
CA PRO A 776 -19.75 8.55 27.89
C PRO A 776 -20.90 7.53 27.89
N LYS A 777 -21.89 7.73 28.76
CA LYS A 777 -23.00 6.80 28.90
C LYS A 777 -23.87 6.92 27.65
N THR A 778 -24.04 5.80 26.96
CA THR A 778 -25.04 5.70 25.89
C THR A 778 -26.40 5.58 26.56
N ILE A 779 -27.17 6.67 26.59
CA ILE A 779 -28.53 6.66 27.12
C ILE A 779 -29.47 6.34 25.96
N SER A 780 -30.15 5.20 26.04
CA SER A 780 -31.29 4.89 25.19
C SER A 780 -32.44 5.85 25.54
N VAL A 781 -32.60 6.93 24.78
CA VAL A 781 -33.80 7.76 24.84
C VAL A 781 -34.88 7.06 24.03
N TYR A 782 -35.95 6.59 24.70
CA TYR A 782 -37.10 5.99 24.04
C TYR A 782 -38.01 7.10 23.50
N PRO A 783 -38.30 7.14 22.19
CA PRO A 783 -39.41 7.94 21.70
C PRO A 783 -40.71 7.33 22.22
N THR A 784 -41.48 8.11 22.97
CA THR A 784 -42.77 7.63 23.53
C THR A 784 -43.91 7.72 22.51
N ARG A 785 -43.70 8.34 21.35
CA ARG A 785 -44.63 8.46 20.22
C ARG A 785 -43.91 8.69 18.90
N ARG A 786 -44.40 8.07 17.81
CA ARG A 786 -44.01 8.43 16.44
C ARG A 786 -44.41 9.88 16.18
N PRO A 787 -43.50 10.74 15.66
CA PRO A 787 -43.86 12.07 15.20
C PRO A 787 -45.03 11.98 14.23
N LYS A 788 -46.01 12.89 14.34
CA LYS A 788 -47.19 12.81 13.48
C LYS A 788 -46.79 13.28 12.09
N SER A 789 -47.03 12.46 11.06
CA SER A 789 -46.98 12.96 9.68
C SER A 789 -47.93 14.15 9.58
N PHE A 790 -47.45 15.27 9.03
CA PHE A 790 -48.28 16.45 8.85
C PHE A 790 -49.46 16.08 7.93
N ASP A 791 -50.70 16.18 8.41
CA ASP A 791 -51.87 16.08 7.55
C ASP A 791 -51.91 17.33 6.65
N ALA A 792 -51.81 17.14 5.33
CA ALA A 792 -51.85 18.21 4.34
C ALA A 792 -53.15 19.06 4.39
N ASP A 793 -54.19 18.57 5.06
CA ASP A 793 -55.51 19.23 5.18
C ASP A 793 -55.60 20.30 6.27
N TYR A 794 -54.52 20.60 7.01
CA TYR A 794 -54.49 21.72 7.96
C TYR A 794 -53.47 22.78 7.53
N ALA A 795 -53.97 23.86 6.92
CA ALA A 795 -53.25 25.11 6.67
C ALA A 795 -52.91 25.83 7.99
N LYS A 796 -51.95 25.29 8.76
CA LYS A 796 -51.28 25.98 9.85
C LYS A 796 -49.86 26.33 9.39
N GLU A 797 -49.50 27.58 9.61
CA GLU A 797 -48.13 28.08 9.48
C GLU A 797 -47.18 27.19 10.30
N ASN A 798 -46.13 26.69 9.64
CA ASN A 798 -45.21 25.72 10.20
C ASN A 798 -44.14 26.40 11.09
N LEU A 799 -43.41 25.64 11.90
CA LEU A 799 -42.44 26.15 12.87
C LEU A 799 -41.37 27.01 12.20
N SER A 800 -40.85 26.58 11.05
CA SER A 800 -39.82 27.31 10.30
C SER A 800 -40.32 28.67 9.77
N GLN A 801 -41.57 28.76 9.31
CA GLN A 801 -42.20 30.03 8.90
C GLN A 801 -42.37 30.98 10.08
N LYS A 802 -42.84 30.49 11.24
CA LYS A 802 -42.95 31.31 12.47
C LYS A 802 -41.59 31.82 12.93
N ALA A 803 -40.59 30.95 12.91
CA ALA A 803 -39.21 31.29 13.24
C ALA A 803 -38.65 32.39 12.33
N ALA A 804 -38.84 32.28 11.00
CA ALA A 804 -38.41 33.27 10.03
C ALA A 804 -39.08 34.64 10.25
N LYS A 805 -40.39 34.65 10.52
CA LYS A 805 -41.15 35.88 10.80
C LYS A 805 -40.73 36.55 12.12
N SER A 806 -40.51 35.77 13.16
CA SER A 806 -40.00 36.28 14.45
C SER A 806 -38.63 36.95 14.29
N LEU A 807 -37.71 36.34 13.53
CA LEU A 807 -36.39 36.92 13.24
C LEU A 807 -36.46 38.26 12.49
N ARG A 808 -37.41 38.40 11.57
CA ARG A 808 -37.65 39.65 10.83
C ARG A 808 -38.22 40.75 11.72
N GLN A 809 -39.00 40.38 12.74
CA GLN A 809 -39.53 41.34 13.73
C GLN A 809 -38.48 41.72 14.78
N GLU A 810 -37.59 40.80 15.14
CA GLU A 810 -36.50 40.98 16.10
C GLU A 810 -35.22 41.59 15.53
N SER A 811 -35.20 42.02 14.26
CA SER A 811 -34.02 42.61 13.59
C SER A 811 -33.57 43.98 14.14
N ARG A 812 -33.79 44.26 15.44
CA ARG A 812 -33.18 45.37 16.19
C ARG A 812 -31.89 44.87 16.86
N PRO A 813 -30.78 45.63 16.80
CA PRO A 813 -29.50 45.20 17.34
C PRO A 813 -29.56 45.01 18.86
N TYR A 814 -29.31 43.79 19.33
CA TYR A 814 -29.10 43.49 20.75
C TYR A 814 -27.65 43.77 21.13
N LYS A 815 -27.43 44.63 22.13
CA LYS A 815 -26.12 44.81 22.77
C LYS A 815 -25.89 43.68 23.78
N THR A 816 -25.05 42.72 23.44
CA THR A 816 -24.56 41.71 24.39
C THR A 816 -23.25 42.17 25.04
N ASN A 817 -23.20 42.16 26.37
CA ASN A 817 -21.95 42.37 27.11
C ASN A 817 -21.09 41.10 27.06
N THR A 818 -19.84 41.28 26.65
CA THR A 818 -18.71 40.35 26.83
C THR A 818 -18.85 38.96 26.19
N ILE A 819 -18.55 38.88 24.89
CA ILE A 819 -18.16 37.62 24.24
C ILE A 819 -16.74 37.81 23.74
N GLN A 820 -15.84 36.90 24.13
CA GLN A 820 -14.43 36.92 23.71
C GLN A 820 -14.36 36.88 22.18
N LYS A 821 -13.50 37.74 21.60
CA LYS A 821 -13.14 37.68 20.19
C LYS A 821 -12.35 36.39 19.94
N GLU A 822 -13.03 35.27 19.80
CA GLU A 822 -12.43 34.12 19.15
C GLU A 822 -12.47 34.37 17.65
N ARG A 823 -11.32 34.80 17.11
CA ARG A 823 -11.02 34.58 15.70
C ARG A 823 -10.94 33.06 15.54
N PHE A 824 -12.06 32.40 15.28
CA PHE A 824 -12.03 31.06 14.71
C PHE A 824 -11.23 31.19 13.40
N SER A 825 -9.99 30.68 13.38
CA SER A 825 -9.30 30.47 12.12
C SER A 825 -10.12 29.45 11.36
N GLN A 826 -10.93 29.91 10.42
CA GLN A 826 -11.71 29.02 9.57
C GLN A 826 -10.73 28.26 8.67
N HIS A 827 -10.37 27.05 9.10
CA HIS A 827 -9.61 26.11 8.30
C HIS A 827 -10.53 25.54 7.22
N THR A 828 -10.09 25.59 5.96
CA THR A 828 -10.79 25.04 4.80
C THR A 828 -10.46 23.56 4.64
N VAL A 829 -11.22 22.85 3.80
CA VAL A 829 -10.92 21.45 3.47
C VAL A 829 -9.54 21.29 2.86
N ALA A 830 -9.12 22.22 2.00
CA ALA A 830 -7.79 22.22 1.42
C ALA A 830 -6.70 22.32 2.49
N VAL A 831 -6.85 23.19 3.49
CA VAL A 831 -5.88 23.27 4.60
C VAL A 831 -5.82 21.95 5.38
N HIS A 832 -6.98 21.39 5.72
CA HIS A 832 -7.04 20.10 6.42
C HIS A 832 -6.41 18.98 5.58
N PHE A 833 -6.73 18.91 4.29
CA PHE A 833 -6.16 17.98 3.32
C PHE A 833 -4.62 18.08 3.30
N LYS A 834 -4.08 19.29 3.18
CA LYS A 834 -2.62 19.53 3.16
C LYS A 834 -1.96 19.04 4.45
N ASN A 835 -2.53 19.37 5.59
CA ASN A 835 -2.00 18.97 6.90
C ASN A 835 -2.06 17.44 7.07
N SER A 836 -3.18 16.80 6.71
CA SER A 836 -3.34 15.33 6.79
C SER A 836 -2.34 14.59 5.91
N LEU A 837 -2.10 15.11 4.69
CA LEU A 837 -1.16 14.51 3.76
C LEU A 837 0.28 14.69 4.23
N ALA A 838 0.64 15.86 4.77
CA ALA A 838 1.95 16.10 5.36
C ALA A 838 2.21 15.15 6.55
N GLU A 839 1.23 15.02 7.47
CA GLU A 839 1.32 14.11 8.61
C GLU A 839 1.51 12.65 8.18
N LEU A 840 0.80 12.21 7.13
CA LEU A 840 0.97 10.87 6.57
C LEU A 840 2.39 10.68 6.02
N LEU A 841 2.89 11.62 5.24
CA LEU A 841 4.22 11.53 4.63
C LEU A 841 5.33 11.54 5.69
N ASP A 842 5.21 12.35 6.73
CA ASP A 842 6.16 12.36 7.85
C ASP A 842 6.21 10.99 8.55
N LYS A 843 5.04 10.39 8.82
CA LYS A 843 4.98 9.02 9.38
C LYS A 843 5.60 7.96 8.48
N MET A 844 5.58 8.15 7.16
CA MET A 844 6.22 7.24 6.21
C MET A 844 7.74 7.42 6.19
N LYS A 845 8.24 8.66 6.29
CA LYS A 845 9.68 8.98 6.28
C LYS A 845 10.43 8.43 7.49
N ASP A 846 9.76 8.24 8.62
CA ASP A 846 10.33 7.63 9.83
C ASP A 846 10.59 6.12 9.72
N ALA A 847 10.20 5.48 8.61
CA ALA A 847 10.31 4.05 8.40
C ALA A 847 10.96 3.70 7.05
N GLU A 848 11.56 2.52 6.96
CA GLU A 848 12.15 2.05 5.70
C GLU A 848 11.04 1.60 4.73
N PRO A 849 10.97 2.18 3.51
CA PRO A 849 9.88 1.89 2.59
C PRO A 849 10.06 0.56 1.84
N SER A 850 8.94 -0.04 1.46
CA SER A 850 8.86 -1.11 0.46
C SER A 850 7.64 -0.87 -0.43
N PHE A 851 7.77 -1.11 -1.73
CA PHE A 851 6.76 -0.71 -2.70
C PHE A 851 6.11 -1.90 -3.40
N VAL A 852 4.78 -1.88 -3.46
CA VAL A 852 3.96 -2.84 -4.23
C VAL A 852 3.12 -2.06 -5.22
N SER A 853 3.31 -2.33 -6.51
CA SER A 853 2.56 -1.70 -7.59
C SER A 853 1.51 -2.66 -8.16
N LEU A 854 0.25 -2.29 -8.04
CA LEU A 854 -0.89 -3.07 -8.50
C LEU A 854 -1.45 -2.53 -9.80
N LYS A 855 -1.80 -3.46 -10.70
CA LYS A 855 -2.33 -3.20 -12.04
C LYS A 855 -3.61 -4.00 -12.29
N CYS A 856 -4.49 -3.45 -13.13
CA CYS A 856 -5.70 -4.12 -13.60
C CYS A 856 -5.44 -4.92 -14.87
#